data_AF-A0A848RU42-F1
#
_entry.id   AF-A0A848RU42-F1
#
_cell.length_a   1.000
_cell.length_b   1.000
_cell.length_c   1.000
_cell.angle_alpha   90.00
_cell.angle_beta   90.00
_cell.angle_gamma   90.00
#
_symmetry.space_group_name_H-M   'P 1'
#
loop_
_entity.id
_entity.type
_entity.pdbx_description
1 polymer ?
#
loop_
_entity_poly.entity_id
_entity_poly.type
_entity_poly.pdbx_seq_one_letter_code
_entity_poly.pdbx_strand_id
1 'polypeptide(L)'
;MRLHATRVWRGAAVGVAALGMLSGSLVATAAAEATPSSGVLINEVYGGGGNSGSTYTNDFIELTNRGTTAVDLSGWSVQYHSKSATGTWQVTPLTGSLAPGGFYLVGEAKGTGGTTPLPATDASGSIALSATDGSVALVQGTTALTCADSSSCLAASVDLVGFGAAALAEGSPATGASNSASVQRTSAADTDDNKTDFAAGAPTPAAANAADGGDGGSTTPPTPGATRIHDIQGTSFVSPLDGQKVTDVPGVVTGVRTSGSSRGFWVQDPEPDSNPATSEGVFVYTGSAPSVTAGDSVLFSGTVKDYYPLGSGDTLSQTSNLSVTEIESPSVYTVSHGNPLPAPIVIGADTVPDTYAPDLNGGNIESTPITPSRSALDYYESVEGMRVEVDDARVVGPSDAYGEQYVTTKPDQNVSYRGGTLLTGENQTPSGRLEVVPADGSNPNVTVGDVFAGATVGPIDYSLYGGYLIAATQLGSVKAGGLAPVVAKKAADDQLSVATYNVENLAPSDAADKYSRLAQGVVTNLASPDIVALEEVQDNDGATDSGTVASDQTLAKLTAAIHAAGGPLYDWREIDPVNDEDGGQPGGNIRVAFLFDPTRVSFVDRGGSSVDRSTTGTAVEKVKGEPQLTLSPGRIDPTSDAWQDSRKPLVGEFSFRGQDVFVIGNHFDSKLGDQNADGRYQYPEQSSAAQRKQQATEVHDFVASVLKADKKAKVIVAGDLNDYQFSPALQTLTGAATGKPILTDLITTLPKNQQYTYVYDGISEVLDHILVTPGVGKPDYQVVHVNSEFANQVSDHDPQEVAITAGAKPWTPAGHANQVCGPDAIAVGYSDALDKATYNGTELGGLSSLARDPKSGGWVSAVDNHASDPARIWFLSDPSHPTITRDPLVLKRADGTPYNGVDSDNEGLAVLPNGDFVVSSETEPSIRIFGRDGIQKASLPVPDRFAVTGTTALGQATSNATLEGLTITPNGKTIVAAMEGALSGDVSSDGDATAHRLLVYTQDRHGAWSLKKQVEYRTEPGMRIPEITAYGNDKFVVEEAAWSAAIGNSVKLYAVKGLTDAHDVSSVANLAAASGRLAVKKSLAADVVQCPTLGATAKEAQANPLLDNFEGIAVTGTHGPNHSTGIALISDDNFSASQTTRILTLDARLP
;
A
#
# COMPACT_ATOMS: atom_id res chain seq x y z
N MET A 1 -15.50 -18.58 22.65
CA MET A 1 -15.19 -19.81 23.43
C MET A 1 -16.47 -20.24 24.16
N ARG A 2 -16.88 -21.52 24.06
CA ARG A 2 -18.16 -22.08 24.56
C ARG A 2 -18.10 -22.49 26.05
N LEU A 3 -19.31 -22.70 26.64
CA LEU A 3 -19.76 -23.72 27.64
C LEU A 3 -20.40 -23.10 28.90
N HIS A 4 -21.73 -23.23 29.11
CA HIS A 4 -22.48 -24.31 29.83
C HIS A 4 -22.21 -24.30 31.37
N ALA A 5 -23.16 -24.44 32.32
CA ALA A 5 -24.34 -25.32 32.38
C ALA A 5 -25.20 -25.10 33.67
N THR A 6 -26.54 -25.27 33.57
CA THR A 6 -27.52 -26.08 34.39
C THR A 6 -27.30 -26.30 35.92
N ARG A 7 -28.25 -26.43 36.86
CA ARG A 7 -29.72 -26.72 36.94
C ARG A 7 -30.14 -26.94 38.44
N VAL A 8 -31.46 -26.86 38.75
CA VAL A 8 -32.27 -27.79 39.65
C VAL A 8 -32.12 -27.61 41.19
N TRP A 9 -33.10 -27.70 42.14
CA TRP A 9 -34.53 -28.12 42.25
C TRP A 9 -35.12 -27.69 43.64
N ARG A 10 -36.41 -27.29 43.74
CA ARG A 10 -37.64 -27.95 44.32
C ARG A 10 -37.80 -28.19 45.84
N GLY A 11 -39.02 -27.84 46.33
CA GLY A 11 -39.82 -28.54 47.37
C GLY A 11 -40.45 -27.58 48.41
N ALA A 12 -41.75 -27.23 48.37
CA ALA A 12 -42.96 -27.96 48.87
C ALA A 12 -42.93 -28.21 50.41
N ALA A 13 -43.96 -28.07 51.26
CA ALA A 13 -45.42 -27.91 51.14
C ALA A 13 -46.09 -27.80 52.56
N VAL A 14 -47.25 -27.10 52.63
CA VAL A 14 -48.54 -27.46 53.31
C VAL A 14 -48.76 -27.41 54.85
N GLY A 15 -49.86 -26.72 55.23
CA GLY A 15 -50.90 -27.16 56.20
C GLY A 15 -51.02 -26.39 57.53
N VAL A 16 -52.16 -26.19 58.23
CA VAL A 16 -53.60 -26.51 58.16
C VAL A 16 -54.33 -25.59 59.17
N ALA A 17 -55.63 -25.36 58.93
CA ALA A 17 -56.63 -24.52 59.62
C ALA A 17 -56.92 -24.75 61.12
N ALA A 18 -57.55 -23.75 61.77
CA ALA A 18 -58.71 -23.94 62.69
C ALA A 18 -59.43 -22.62 63.06
N LEU A 19 -60.77 -22.67 63.05
CA LEU A 19 -61.74 -21.62 63.43
C LEU A 19 -61.93 -21.48 64.95
N GLY A 20 -62.32 -20.28 65.41
CA GLY A 20 -62.98 -20.04 66.71
C GLY A 20 -63.64 -18.66 66.77
N MET A 21 -64.97 -18.61 66.86
CA MET A 21 -65.77 -17.39 67.07
C MET A 21 -65.85 -17.02 68.57
N LEU A 22 -65.81 -15.72 68.88
CA LEU A 22 -66.52 -15.13 70.02
C LEU A 22 -66.68 -13.61 69.83
N SER A 23 -67.92 -13.18 70.04
CA SER A 23 -68.50 -11.84 69.87
C SER A 23 -68.20 -10.87 71.02
N GLY A 24 -68.05 -9.57 70.71
CA GLY A 24 -68.15 -8.50 71.72
C GLY A 24 -67.74 -7.09 71.28
N SER A 25 -68.75 -6.23 71.10
CA SER A 25 -68.75 -4.78 71.38
C SER A 25 -68.16 -3.80 70.36
N LEU A 26 -69.05 -2.96 69.82
CA LEU A 26 -68.79 -1.79 68.98
C LEU A 26 -67.94 -0.73 69.68
N VAL A 27 -66.83 -0.38 69.05
CA VAL A 27 -66.21 0.95 69.04
C VAL A 27 -66.03 1.28 67.57
N ALA A 28 -66.65 2.36 67.07
CA ALA A 28 -66.34 2.88 65.75
C ALA A 28 -64.96 3.52 65.80
N THR A 29 -63.93 2.73 65.50
CA THR A 29 -62.62 3.25 65.10
C THR A 29 -62.78 3.81 63.68
N ALA A 30 -62.43 5.08 63.49
CA ALA A 30 -62.14 5.57 62.15
C ALA A 30 -61.14 4.61 61.50
N ALA A 31 -61.48 4.08 60.32
CA ALA A 31 -60.48 3.41 59.50
C ALA A 31 -59.40 4.46 59.23
N ALA A 32 -58.15 4.10 59.51
CA ALA A 32 -57.02 4.89 59.05
C ALA A 32 -57.12 4.95 57.52
N GLU A 33 -57.37 6.14 56.97
CA GLU A 33 -57.06 6.40 55.56
C GLU A 33 -55.56 6.15 55.40
N ALA A 34 -55.20 5.39 54.36
CA ALA A 34 -53.81 5.28 53.96
C ALA A 34 -53.30 6.69 53.62
N THR A 35 -52.02 6.96 53.89
CA THR A 35 -51.44 8.26 53.60
C THR A 35 -51.07 8.27 52.12
N PRO A 36 -51.52 9.24 51.31
CA PRO A 36 -51.20 9.32 49.89
C PRO A 36 -49.68 9.27 49.64
N SER A 37 -49.25 8.53 48.61
CA SER A 37 -47.84 8.45 48.25
C SER A 37 -47.38 9.75 47.58
N SER A 38 -46.45 10.48 48.20
CA SER A 38 -45.92 11.76 47.68
C SER A 38 -44.63 11.59 46.85
N GLY A 39 -44.39 10.39 46.31
CA GLY A 39 -43.14 9.99 45.65
C GLY A 39 -43.34 9.58 44.19
N VAL A 40 -42.87 8.38 43.83
CA VAL A 40 -43.03 7.81 42.49
C VAL A 40 -44.36 7.07 42.41
N LEU A 41 -45.13 7.34 41.35
CA LEU A 41 -46.45 6.78 41.07
C LEU A 41 -46.49 6.20 39.66
N ILE A 42 -47.42 5.29 39.40
CA ILE A 42 -47.84 4.84 38.08
C ILE A 42 -48.62 5.99 37.43
N ASN A 43 -48.15 6.43 36.27
CA ASN A 43 -48.71 7.52 35.49
C ASN A 43 -49.68 7.04 34.41
N GLU A 44 -49.33 5.94 33.72
CA GLU A 44 -50.08 5.43 32.59
C GLU A 44 -49.91 3.91 32.44
N VAL A 45 -51.00 3.21 32.10
CA VAL A 45 -50.97 1.77 31.80
C VAL A 45 -51.65 1.49 30.46
N TYR A 46 -50.93 0.83 29.56
CA TYR A 46 -51.42 0.47 28.23
C TYR A 46 -51.12 -0.99 27.87
N GLY A 47 -52.16 -1.81 27.74
CA GLY A 47 -52.08 -3.22 27.32
C GLY A 47 -52.57 -3.50 25.89
N GLY A 48 -52.71 -2.46 25.06
CA GLY A 48 -53.17 -2.58 23.68
C GLY A 48 -52.07 -2.91 22.67
N GLY A 49 -50.82 -2.99 23.10
CA GLY A 49 -49.61 -3.13 22.30
C GLY A 49 -49.69 -4.21 21.25
N GLY A 50 -49.66 -3.79 19.99
CA GLY A 50 -49.72 -4.70 18.85
C GLY A 50 -50.94 -5.62 18.79
N ASN A 51 -52.06 -5.25 19.42
CA ASN A 51 -53.37 -5.83 19.15
C ASN A 51 -54.00 -5.21 17.89
N SER A 52 -55.08 -5.80 17.37
CA SER A 52 -55.80 -5.21 16.23
C SER A 52 -56.48 -3.90 16.65
N GLY A 53 -56.17 -2.80 15.95
CA GLY A 53 -56.69 -1.46 16.23
C GLY A 53 -55.83 -0.61 17.17
N SER A 54 -54.64 -1.06 17.53
CA SER A 54 -53.69 -0.30 18.36
C SER A 54 -52.82 0.67 17.56
N THR A 55 -52.40 1.75 18.21
CA THR A 55 -51.40 2.69 17.65
C THR A 55 -50.00 2.13 17.85
N TYR A 56 -49.67 1.73 19.08
CA TYR A 56 -48.33 1.28 19.45
C TYR A 56 -48.14 -0.23 19.29
N THR A 57 -46.92 -0.65 18.95
CA THR A 57 -46.56 -2.07 18.75
C THR A 57 -46.33 -2.85 20.04
N ASN A 58 -46.12 -2.15 21.16
CA ASN A 58 -45.78 -2.73 22.46
C ASN A 58 -46.75 -2.24 23.54
N ASP A 59 -46.95 -3.09 24.53
CA ASP A 59 -47.56 -2.70 25.81
C ASP A 59 -46.59 -1.78 26.56
N PHE A 60 -47.07 -0.94 27.47
CA PHE A 60 -46.20 -0.17 28.35
C PHE A 60 -46.84 0.18 29.68
N ILE A 61 -45.98 0.46 30.65
CA ILE A 61 -46.30 1.06 31.95
C ILE A 61 -45.40 2.29 32.08
N GLU A 62 -45.96 3.43 32.45
CA GLU A 62 -45.19 4.65 32.69
C GLU A 62 -45.29 5.06 34.15
N LEU A 63 -44.17 5.53 34.71
CA LEU A 63 -44.11 6.10 36.06
C LEU A 63 -43.86 7.60 36.01
N THR A 64 -44.27 8.32 37.04
CA THR A 64 -43.92 9.73 37.27
C THR A 64 -43.44 9.94 38.70
N ASN A 65 -42.49 10.85 38.91
CA ASN A 65 -42.04 11.23 40.25
C ASN A 65 -42.66 12.57 40.66
N ARG A 66 -43.59 12.53 41.60
CA ARG A 66 -44.26 13.72 42.16
C ARG A 66 -43.57 14.28 43.40
N GLY A 67 -42.47 13.66 43.83
CA GLY A 67 -41.60 14.17 44.89
C GLY A 67 -40.73 15.33 44.43
N THR A 68 -40.05 15.97 45.37
CA THR A 68 -39.16 17.12 45.09
C THR A 68 -37.69 16.73 44.88
N THR A 69 -37.36 15.44 44.96
CA THR A 69 -36.00 14.91 44.77
C THR A 69 -36.01 13.72 43.81
N ALA A 70 -34.90 13.53 43.08
CA ALA A 70 -34.74 12.35 42.22
C ALA A 70 -34.79 11.06 43.05
N VAL A 71 -35.39 10.01 42.51
CA VAL A 71 -35.54 8.70 43.15
C VAL A 71 -34.77 7.65 42.36
N ASP A 72 -33.84 6.95 43.00
CA ASP A 72 -33.18 5.78 42.43
C ASP A 72 -34.15 4.60 42.41
N LEU A 73 -34.44 4.11 41.21
CA LEU A 73 -35.34 2.98 40.94
C LEU A 73 -34.58 1.64 40.88
N SER A 74 -33.25 1.66 41.07
CA SER A 74 -32.45 0.44 41.12
C SER A 74 -32.94 -0.49 42.23
N GLY A 75 -33.37 -1.70 41.86
CA GLY A 75 -33.95 -2.68 42.78
C GLY A 75 -35.47 -2.59 42.96
N TRP A 76 -36.15 -1.67 42.27
CA TRP A 76 -37.61 -1.62 42.18
C TRP A 76 -38.11 -2.49 41.01
N SER A 77 -39.42 -2.72 40.93
CA SER A 77 -40.06 -3.36 39.79
C SER A 77 -41.45 -2.79 39.53
N VAL A 78 -41.89 -2.84 38.27
CA VAL A 78 -43.32 -2.87 37.95
C VAL A 78 -43.77 -4.33 37.86
N GLN A 79 -44.94 -4.62 38.39
CA GLN A 79 -45.49 -5.97 38.42
C GLN A 79 -46.92 -5.99 37.89
N TYR A 80 -47.30 -7.03 37.16
CA TYR A 80 -48.63 -7.18 36.57
C TYR A 80 -49.35 -8.43 37.07
N HIS A 81 -50.65 -8.28 37.31
CA HIS A 81 -51.57 -9.37 37.62
C HIS A 81 -52.80 -9.30 36.70
N SER A 82 -53.24 -10.45 36.19
CA SER A 82 -54.49 -10.53 35.42
C SER A 82 -55.70 -10.16 36.28
N LYS A 83 -56.85 -9.85 35.67
CA LYS A 83 -58.07 -9.38 36.35
C LYS A 83 -58.57 -10.19 37.55
N SER A 84 -58.22 -11.48 37.64
CA SER A 84 -58.61 -12.37 38.74
C SER A 84 -57.84 -12.02 40.01
N ALA A 85 -58.43 -12.22 41.20
CA ALA A 85 -57.69 -12.19 42.48
C ALA A 85 -56.88 -13.49 42.72
N THR A 86 -56.93 -14.45 41.80
CA THR A 86 -56.18 -15.72 41.83
C THR A 86 -55.24 -15.78 40.63
N GLY A 87 -53.93 -15.87 40.88
CA GLY A 87 -52.89 -15.82 39.84
C GLY A 87 -51.50 -15.57 40.42
N THR A 88 -50.52 -15.32 39.56
CA THR A 88 -49.14 -14.96 39.93
C THR A 88 -48.79 -13.61 39.31
N TRP A 89 -48.10 -12.77 40.07
CA TRP A 89 -47.56 -11.50 39.58
C TRP A 89 -46.37 -11.74 38.63
N GLN A 90 -46.41 -11.08 37.47
CA GLN A 90 -45.27 -11.00 36.53
C GLN A 90 -44.44 -9.77 36.86
N VAL A 91 -43.12 -9.82 36.70
CA VAL A 91 -42.19 -8.79 37.21
C VAL A 91 -41.28 -8.26 36.11
N THR A 92 -41.19 -6.95 35.99
CA THR A 92 -40.17 -6.24 35.21
C THR A 92 -39.33 -5.37 36.16
N PRO A 93 -38.05 -5.72 36.40
CA PRO A 93 -37.14 -4.91 37.21
C PRO A 93 -36.85 -3.54 36.58
N LEU A 94 -36.66 -2.52 37.43
CA LEU A 94 -36.30 -1.16 37.02
C LEU A 94 -34.83 -0.85 37.32
N THR A 95 -34.28 0.15 36.63
CA THR A 95 -32.89 0.60 36.76
C THR A 95 -32.77 2.12 36.60
N GLY A 96 -31.72 2.72 37.15
CA GLY A 96 -31.48 4.17 37.00
C GLY A 96 -32.36 5.02 37.93
N SER A 97 -32.44 6.32 37.67
CA SER A 97 -33.11 7.27 38.56
C SER A 97 -34.17 8.09 37.83
N LEU A 98 -35.27 8.42 38.53
CA LEU A 98 -36.34 9.27 38.03
C LEU A 98 -36.31 10.65 38.71
N ALA A 99 -36.04 11.70 37.94
CA ALA A 99 -36.02 13.08 38.42
C ALA A 99 -37.43 13.60 38.79
N PRO A 100 -37.56 14.61 39.67
CA PRO A 100 -38.85 15.27 39.96
C PRO A 100 -39.55 15.73 38.68
N GLY A 101 -40.84 15.41 38.56
CA GLY A 101 -41.66 15.73 37.38
C GLY A 101 -41.34 14.94 36.12
N GLY A 102 -40.36 14.03 36.15
CA GLY A 102 -39.99 13.20 35.00
C GLY A 102 -40.94 12.02 34.79
N PHE A 103 -40.85 11.44 33.59
CA PHE A 103 -41.52 10.19 33.21
C PHE A 103 -40.49 9.06 33.07
N TYR A 104 -40.90 7.84 33.39
CA TYR A 104 -40.07 6.64 33.23
C TYR A 104 -40.88 5.59 32.48
N LEU A 105 -40.49 5.30 31.24
CA LEU A 105 -41.24 4.45 30.32
C LEU A 105 -40.72 3.01 30.36
N VAL A 106 -41.57 2.08 30.82
CA VAL A 106 -41.30 0.63 30.80
C VAL A 106 -41.99 0.02 29.58
N GLY A 107 -41.21 -0.35 28.57
CA GLY A 107 -41.72 -1.07 27.40
C GLY A 107 -41.93 -2.55 27.70
N GLU A 108 -43.11 -3.07 27.43
CA GLU A 108 -43.47 -4.46 27.74
C GLU A 108 -43.66 -5.27 26.45
N ALA A 109 -44.45 -6.36 26.48
CA ALA A 109 -44.54 -7.30 25.38
C ALA A 109 -44.90 -6.62 24.05
N LYS A 110 -44.25 -7.07 22.98
CA LYS A 110 -44.55 -6.67 21.60
C LYS A 110 -45.63 -7.57 21.02
N GLY A 111 -46.72 -6.97 20.53
CA GLY A 111 -47.76 -7.69 19.79
C GLY A 111 -47.43 -7.86 18.30
N THR A 112 -48.44 -8.19 17.49
CA THR A 112 -48.28 -8.47 16.05
C THR A 112 -48.86 -7.38 15.13
N GLY A 113 -49.61 -6.42 15.68
CA GLY A 113 -50.14 -5.23 15.02
C GLY A 113 -49.50 -3.93 15.52
N GLY A 114 -50.22 -2.81 15.39
CA GLY A 114 -49.69 -1.47 15.66
C GLY A 114 -48.81 -0.94 14.53
N THR A 115 -48.74 0.38 14.37
CA THR A 115 -47.95 1.03 13.30
C THR A 115 -46.79 1.85 13.85
N THR A 116 -46.79 2.15 15.14
CA THR A 116 -45.84 3.07 15.76
C THR A 116 -45.04 2.35 16.85
N PRO A 117 -43.69 2.31 16.80
CA PRO A 117 -42.90 1.82 17.92
C PRO A 117 -43.03 2.77 19.13
N LEU A 118 -42.77 2.28 20.34
CA LEU A 118 -42.62 3.17 21.49
C LEU A 118 -41.40 4.09 21.30
N PRO A 119 -41.39 5.29 21.91
CA PRO A 119 -40.16 6.04 22.17
C PRO A 119 -39.12 5.19 22.90
N ALA A 120 -37.89 5.69 23.02
CA ALA A 120 -36.86 5.00 23.81
C ALA A 120 -37.37 4.73 25.23
N THR A 121 -37.31 3.47 25.65
CA THR A 121 -37.81 3.02 26.95
C THR A 121 -36.68 3.00 27.97
N ASP A 122 -36.94 3.49 29.18
CA ASP A 122 -35.98 3.49 30.29
C ASP A 122 -35.74 2.08 30.86
N ALA A 123 -36.75 1.22 30.77
CA ALA A 123 -36.64 -0.22 31.04
C ALA A 123 -37.46 -1.02 30.02
N SER A 124 -37.09 -2.29 29.85
CA SER A 124 -37.85 -3.20 28.99
C SER A 124 -38.14 -4.52 29.69
N GLY A 125 -39.39 -4.96 29.58
CA GLY A 125 -39.91 -6.23 30.06
C GLY A 125 -40.50 -7.08 28.95
N SER A 126 -41.20 -8.13 29.35
CA SER A 126 -41.87 -9.07 28.43
C SER A 126 -43.29 -9.42 28.90
N ILE A 127 -43.85 -8.63 29.81
CA ILE A 127 -45.19 -8.82 30.34
C ILE A 127 -46.19 -8.54 29.22
N ALA A 128 -47.10 -9.48 28.95
CA ALA A 128 -48.21 -9.25 28.05
C ALA A 128 -49.39 -8.74 28.87
N LEU A 129 -49.68 -7.44 28.78
CA LEU A 129 -50.76 -6.81 29.52
C LEU A 129 -52.10 -7.06 28.80
N SER A 130 -53.17 -7.22 29.58
CA SER A 130 -54.52 -7.20 29.01
C SER A 130 -54.86 -5.78 28.55
N ALA A 131 -55.40 -5.64 27.33
CA ALA A 131 -55.88 -4.36 26.82
C ALA A 131 -57.10 -3.81 27.58
N THR A 132 -57.83 -4.66 28.31
CA THR A 132 -59.13 -4.30 28.88
C THR A 132 -59.24 -4.46 30.38
N ASP A 133 -58.46 -5.35 31.00
CA ASP A 133 -58.62 -5.65 32.44
C ASP A 133 -57.37 -6.25 33.11
N GLY A 134 -56.88 -5.64 34.18
CA GLY A 134 -55.72 -6.12 34.93
C GLY A 134 -55.27 -5.16 36.03
N SER A 135 -54.23 -5.53 36.75
CA SER A 135 -53.66 -4.76 37.85
C SER A 135 -52.16 -4.60 37.66
N VAL A 136 -51.64 -3.38 37.85
CA VAL A 136 -50.20 -3.07 37.85
C VAL A 136 -49.81 -2.54 39.22
N ALA A 137 -48.71 -3.04 39.79
CA ALA A 137 -48.18 -2.56 41.05
C ALA A 137 -46.74 -2.07 40.86
N LEU A 138 -46.41 -0.91 41.43
CA LEU A 138 -45.05 -0.44 41.58
C LEU A 138 -44.51 -0.94 42.92
N VAL A 139 -43.34 -1.59 42.94
CA VAL A 139 -42.83 -2.28 44.14
C VAL A 139 -41.37 -1.91 44.39
N GLN A 140 -41.06 -1.53 45.64
CA GLN A 140 -39.69 -1.38 46.16
C GLN A 140 -39.03 -2.75 46.41
N GLY A 141 -38.83 -3.50 45.33
CA GLY A 141 -38.26 -4.83 45.33
C GLY A 141 -38.57 -5.55 44.02
N THR A 142 -37.79 -6.58 43.71
CA THR A 142 -37.96 -7.39 42.48
C THR A 142 -38.55 -8.78 42.73
N THR A 143 -38.97 -9.08 43.96
CA THR A 143 -39.68 -10.32 44.28
C THR A 143 -41.16 -10.17 43.90
N ALA A 144 -41.70 -11.14 43.17
CA ALA A 144 -43.11 -11.15 42.78
C ALA A 144 -44.03 -11.09 44.02
N LEU A 145 -45.03 -10.21 43.99
CA LEU A 145 -46.04 -10.11 45.03
C LEU A 145 -46.82 -11.43 45.18
N THR A 146 -47.31 -11.68 46.40
CA THR A 146 -48.12 -12.88 46.73
C THR A 146 -49.50 -12.52 47.29
N CYS A 147 -49.81 -11.23 47.33
CA CYS A 147 -51.10 -10.70 47.76
C CYS A 147 -52.23 -11.16 46.82
N ALA A 148 -53.42 -11.35 47.37
CA ALA A 148 -54.61 -11.86 46.65
C ALA A 148 -55.88 -11.06 46.98
N ASP A 149 -55.74 -9.91 47.64
CA ASP A 149 -56.80 -8.95 47.92
C ASP A 149 -56.22 -7.53 47.90
N SER A 150 -57.03 -6.53 47.57
CA SER A 150 -56.56 -5.14 47.42
C SER A 150 -55.82 -4.62 48.65
N SER A 151 -56.27 -4.96 49.87
CA SER A 151 -55.69 -4.41 51.10
C SER A 151 -54.28 -4.94 51.35
N SER A 152 -54.03 -6.22 51.08
CA SER A 152 -52.70 -6.81 51.20
C SER A 152 -51.78 -6.42 50.05
N CYS A 153 -52.32 -6.16 48.85
CA CYS A 153 -51.53 -5.67 47.72
C CYS A 153 -51.08 -4.23 47.91
N LEU A 154 -52.00 -3.36 48.34
CA LEU A 154 -51.71 -1.98 48.71
C LEU A 154 -50.58 -1.86 49.73
N ALA A 155 -50.64 -2.66 50.80
CA ALA A 155 -49.62 -2.65 51.85
C ALA A 155 -48.24 -3.16 51.36
N ALA A 156 -48.19 -3.85 50.22
CA ALA A 156 -46.98 -4.45 49.66
C ALA A 156 -46.44 -3.70 48.42
N SER A 157 -47.14 -2.66 47.94
CA SER A 157 -46.77 -1.84 46.80
C SER A 157 -46.57 -0.37 47.20
N VAL A 158 -45.84 0.36 46.37
CA VAL A 158 -45.71 1.82 46.42
C VAL A 158 -46.92 2.51 45.80
N ASP A 159 -47.49 1.90 44.76
CA ASP A 159 -48.68 2.34 44.04
C ASP A 159 -49.32 1.10 43.37
N LEU A 160 -50.65 1.02 43.34
CA LEU A 160 -51.42 -0.07 42.74
C LEU A 160 -52.50 0.48 41.80
N VAL A 161 -52.46 0.11 40.53
CA VAL A 161 -53.47 0.51 39.54
C VAL A 161 -54.21 -0.69 39.00
N GLY A 162 -55.47 -0.86 39.41
CA GLY A 162 -56.43 -1.77 38.80
C GLY A 162 -57.26 -1.09 37.72
N PHE A 163 -57.45 -1.75 36.58
CA PHE A 163 -58.27 -1.25 35.47
C PHE A 163 -59.22 -2.32 34.91
N GLY A 164 -60.34 -1.85 34.36
CA GLY A 164 -61.41 -2.69 33.83
C GLY A 164 -62.12 -3.50 34.92
N ALA A 165 -62.09 -4.82 34.77
CA ALA A 165 -62.72 -5.76 35.71
C ALA A 165 -61.72 -6.31 36.76
N ALA A 166 -60.64 -5.59 37.04
CA ALA A 166 -59.62 -5.99 37.98
C ALA A 166 -60.18 -6.22 39.39
N ALA A 167 -59.86 -7.36 39.99
CA ALA A 167 -60.20 -7.68 41.37
C ALA A 167 -59.25 -7.04 42.40
N LEU A 168 -58.08 -6.56 41.95
CA LEU A 168 -57.06 -5.87 42.77
C LEU A 168 -56.93 -4.44 42.25
N ALA A 169 -57.28 -3.48 43.08
CA ALA A 169 -57.29 -2.05 42.76
C ALA A 169 -57.27 -1.24 44.04
N GLU A 170 -56.82 0.01 43.95
CA GLU A 170 -57.08 1.03 44.97
C GLU A 170 -58.51 1.52 44.78
N GLY A 171 -59.32 1.38 45.83
CA GLY A 171 -60.75 1.65 45.74
C GLY A 171 -61.42 0.88 44.59
N SER A 172 -62.00 1.61 43.64
CA SER A 172 -62.61 1.06 42.43
C SER A 172 -61.65 1.07 41.24
N PRO A 173 -61.65 0.04 40.35
CA PRO A 173 -60.81 0.04 39.15
C PRO A 173 -61.10 1.19 38.17
N ALA A 174 -60.05 1.66 37.50
CA ALA A 174 -60.14 2.59 36.36
C ALA A 174 -60.94 1.97 35.21
N THR A 175 -61.67 2.78 34.43
CA THR A 175 -62.54 2.28 33.35
C THR A 175 -62.11 2.80 31.98
N GLY A 176 -62.43 2.04 30.93
CA GLY A 176 -62.26 2.48 29.53
C GLY A 176 -60.97 2.06 28.83
N ALA A 177 -60.12 1.26 29.46
CA ALA A 177 -58.96 0.62 28.80
C ALA A 177 -59.40 -0.19 27.57
N SER A 178 -58.68 -0.06 26.46
CA SER A 178 -58.95 -0.80 25.22
C SER A 178 -57.69 -0.94 24.35
N ASN A 179 -57.83 -1.60 23.20
CA ASN A 179 -56.74 -1.68 22.22
C ASN A 179 -56.26 -0.31 21.71
N SER A 180 -57.07 0.74 21.84
CA SER A 180 -56.74 2.10 21.38
C SER A 180 -56.69 3.13 22.51
N ALA A 181 -56.83 2.70 23.77
CA ALA A 181 -56.84 3.61 24.91
C ALA A 181 -56.12 3.02 26.12
N SER A 182 -55.21 3.79 26.71
CA SER A 182 -54.59 3.53 28.01
C SER A 182 -55.47 4.08 29.14
N VAL A 183 -55.17 3.71 30.39
CA VAL A 183 -55.66 4.44 31.56
C VAL A 183 -54.56 5.38 32.03
N GLN A 184 -54.90 6.66 32.12
CA GLN A 184 -53.99 7.78 32.39
C GLN A 184 -54.39 8.48 33.67
N ARG A 185 -53.42 8.77 34.54
CA ARG A 185 -53.66 9.55 35.76
C ARG A 185 -54.08 10.99 35.37
N THR A 186 -55.12 11.51 36.00
CA THR A 186 -55.84 12.74 35.59
C THR A 186 -55.70 13.92 36.54
N SER A 187 -55.11 13.72 37.73
CA SER A 187 -54.92 14.79 38.70
C SER A 187 -53.64 14.61 39.50
N ALA A 188 -53.16 15.71 40.09
CA ALA A 188 -51.98 15.74 40.95
C ALA A 188 -52.17 15.02 42.30
N ALA A 189 -53.40 14.75 42.72
CA ALA A 189 -53.69 13.99 43.94
C ALA A 189 -53.82 12.49 43.64
N ASP A 190 -53.24 11.67 44.52
CA ASP A 190 -53.50 10.24 44.61
C ASP A 190 -54.56 10.05 45.70
N THR A 191 -55.77 9.61 45.32
CA THR A 191 -56.92 9.55 46.25
C THR A 191 -57.16 8.15 46.79
N ASP A 192 -56.25 7.21 46.50
CA ASP A 192 -56.38 5.77 46.75
C ASP A 192 -57.66 5.17 46.12
N ASP A 193 -58.15 5.75 45.03
CA ASP A 193 -59.27 5.24 44.22
C ASP A 193 -58.97 5.37 42.73
N ASN A 194 -58.60 4.27 42.07
CA ASN A 194 -58.13 4.29 40.68
C ASN A 194 -59.19 4.80 39.69
N LYS A 195 -60.49 4.64 39.99
CA LYS A 195 -61.58 5.17 39.17
C LYS A 195 -61.66 6.70 39.23
N THR A 196 -61.28 7.28 40.36
CA THR A 196 -61.22 8.72 40.56
C THR A 196 -59.95 9.30 39.98
N ASP A 197 -58.83 8.56 40.08
CA ASP A 197 -57.52 9.07 39.72
C ASP A 197 -57.18 8.87 38.23
N PHE A 198 -57.77 7.88 37.55
CA PHE A 198 -57.47 7.55 36.15
C PHE A 198 -58.68 7.67 35.22
N ALA A 199 -58.42 8.14 34.00
CA ALA A 199 -59.38 8.12 32.89
C ALA A 199 -58.76 7.50 31.64
N ALA A 200 -59.61 6.97 30.76
CA ALA A 200 -59.15 6.42 29.50
C ALA A 200 -58.81 7.52 28.49
N GLY A 201 -57.64 7.42 27.85
CA GLY A 201 -57.12 8.39 26.89
C GLY A 201 -56.38 7.72 25.73
N ALA A 202 -56.06 8.50 24.69
CA ALA A 202 -55.16 8.02 23.64
C ALA A 202 -53.74 7.90 24.24
N PRO A 203 -53.02 6.78 24.05
CA PRO A 203 -51.77 6.54 24.79
C PRO A 203 -50.69 7.60 24.53
N THR A 204 -49.99 8.03 25.58
CA THR A 204 -49.02 9.15 25.55
C THR A 204 -47.66 8.76 26.13
N PRO A 205 -46.99 7.71 25.62
CA PRO A 205 -45.73 7.26 26.18
C PRO A 205 -44.65 8.36 26.13
N ALA A 206 -43.95 8.55 27.26
CA ALA A 206 -42.94 9.57 27.52
C ALA A 206 -43.45 11.02 27.43
N ALA A 207 -44.76 11.26 27.59
CA ALA A 207 -45.36 12.59 27.53
C ALA A 207 -46.42 12.79 28.63
N ALA A 208 -46.72 14.05 28.95
CA ALA A 208 -47.74 14.37 29.94
C ALA A 208 -49.14 13.93 29.48
N ASN A 209 -49.92 13.33 30.40
CA ASN A 209 -51.30 12.92 30.16
C ASN A 209 -52.19 14.13 29.87
N ALA A 210 -53.12 14.00 28.92
CA ALA A 210 -53.99 15.11 28.46
C ALA A 210 -54.92 15.69 29.56
N ALA A 211 -55.12 14.97 30.67
CA ALA A 211 -55.99 15.37 31.77
C ALA A 211 -55.24 15.96 32.99
N ASP A 212 -53.91 15.83 33.06
CA ASP A 212 -53.12 16.56 34.05
C ASP A 212 -53.08 18.03 33.63
N GLY A 213 -54.07 18.80 34.09
CA GLY A 213 -54.08 20.26 34.07
C GLY A 213 -52.99 20.90 34.94
N GLY A 214 -51.83 20.25 35.05
CA GLY A 214 -50.60 20.68 35.71
C GLY A 214 -49.59 21.21 34.70
N ASP A 215 -50.05 22.10 33.83
CA ASP A 215 -49.17 22.95 33.07
C ASP A 215 -48.63 24.08 33.97
N GLY A 216 -47.49 23.82 34.60
CA GLY A 216 -46.55 24.88 34.94
C GLY A 216 -45.75 25.37 33.72
N GLY A 217 -45.91 24.75 32.56
CA GLY A 217 -45.31 25.13 31.29
C GLY A 217 -46.28 25.87 30.39
N SER A 218 -46.96 26.91 30.91
CA SER A 218 -47.55 27.98 30.13
C SER A 218 -47.88 27.62 28.66
N THR A 219 -49.15 27.44 28.31
CA THR A 219 -49.62 27.51 26.90
C THR A 219 -49.28 28.84 26.19
N THR A 220 -48.65 29.79 26.89
CA THR A 220 -47.91 30.89 26.29
C THR A 220 -46.53 30.37 25.88
N PRO A 221 -46.14 30.41 24.60
CA PRO A 221 -44.76 30.17 24.19
C PRO A 221 -43.81 30.87 25.17
N PRO A 222 -42.71 30.22 25.62
CA PRO A 222 -41.71 30.92 26.40
C PRO A 222 -41.35 32.22 25.68
N THR A 223 -41.22 33.32 26.43
CA THR A 223 -40.76 34.57 25.80
C THR A 223 -39.25 34.45 25.62
N PRO A 224 -38.69 34.87 24.47
CA PRO A 224 -37.25 34.88 24.29
C PRO A 224 -36.53 35.51 25.49
N GLY A 225 -35.52 34.80 26.00
CA GLY A 225 -34.64 35.28 27.05
C GLY A 225 -33.82 36.49 26.60
N ALA A 226 -33.16 37.15 27.55
CA ALA A 226 -32.32 38.32 27.25
C ALA A 226 -30.95 37.96 26.66
N THR A 227 -30.45 36.74 26.93
CA THR A 227 -29.18 36.23 26.40
C THR A 227 -29.33 35.88 24.94
N ARG A 228 -28.40 36.32 24.11
CA ARG A 228 -28.30 36.02 22.68
C ARG A 228 -27.10 35.14 22.37
N ILE A 229 -27.01 34.63 21.14
CA ILE A 229 -25.91 33.71 20.78
C ILE A 229 -24.56 34.42 20.80
N HIS A 230 -24.47 35.69 20.40
CA HIS A 230 -23.23 36.48 20.57
C HIS A 230 -22.81 36.69 22.02
N ASP A 231 -23.72 36.66 22.99
CA ASP A 231 -23.37 36.71 24.42
C ASP A 231 -22.78 35.37 24.88
N ILE A 232 -23.23 34.25 24.27
CA ILE A 232 -22.70 32.91 24.52
C ILE A 232 -21.31 32.78 23.90
N GLN A 233 -21.13 33.16 22.65
CA GLN A 233 -19.84 33.07 21.98
C GLN A 233 -18.82 34.07 22.58
N GLY A 234 -19.20 35.35 22.70
CA GLY A 234 -18.31 36.38 23.23
C GLY A 234 -17.17 36.76 22.27
N THR A 235 -16.18 37.50 22.77
CA THR A 235 -15.05 38.05 21.97
C THR A 235 -13.73 37.31 22.18
N SER A 236 -13.79 36.07 22.67
CA SER A 236 -12.65 35.23 23.03
C SER A 236 -12.92 33.81 22.54
N PHE A 237 -11.88 33.01 22.31
CA PHE A 237 -11.99 31.60 21.90
C PHE A 237 -12.64 30.67 22.95
N VAL A 238 -12.81 31.17 24.17
CA VAL A 238 -13.48 30.46 25.26
C VAL A 238 -14.64 31.34 25.67
N SER A 239 -15.83 30.74 25.70
CA SER A 239 -17.07 31.42 26.03
C SER A 239 -16.98 32.12 27.38
N PRO A 240 -17.43 33.39 27.50
CA PRO A 240 -17.58 34.05 28.80
C PRO A 240 -18.65 33.40 29.68
N LEU A 241 -19.47 32.50 29.11
CA LEU A 241 -20.54 31.78 29.77
C LEU A 241 -20.24 30.29 29.97
N ASP A 242 -19.01 29.80 29.73
CA ASP A 242 -18.66 28.39 29.94
C ASP A 242 -19.08 27.89 31.34
N GLY A 243 -19.76 26.74 31.36
CA GLY A 243 -20.34 26.12 32.56
C GLY A 243 -21.60 26.80 33.10
N GLN A 244 -22.08 27.89 32.50
CA GLN A 244 -23.29 28.59 32.93
C GLN A 244 -24.53 28.11 32.17
N LYS A 245 -25.68 28.15 32.85
CA LYS A 245 -26.97 27.82 32.23
C LYS A 245 -27.57 29.04 31.54
N VAL A 246 -27.93 28.89 30.27
CA VAL A 246 -28.73 29.86 29.50
C VAL A 246 -30.18 29.38 29.38
N THR A 247 -31.13 30.30 29.24
CA THR A 247 -32.57 30.01 29.26
C THR A 247 -33.29 30.73 28.14
N ASP A 248 -34.10 29.98 27.39
CA ASP A 248 -34.99 30.43 26.32
C ASP A 248 -34.30 31.32 25.28
N VAL A 249 -33.07 30.96 24.88
CA VAL A 249 -32.28 31.68 23.88
C VAL A 249 -32.91 31.48 22.50
N PRO A 250 -33.24 32.57 21.78
CA PRO A 250 -33.85 32.47 20.46
C PRO A 250 -32.85 32.11 19.37
N GLY A 251 -33.30 31.35 18.39
CA GLY A 251 -32.48 31.01 17.23
C GLY A 251 -33.25 30.34 16.10
N VAL A 252 -32.67 30.28 14.91
CA VAL A 252 -33.16 29.53 13.75
C VAL A 252 -32.22 28.36 13.48
N VAL A 253 -32.76 27.15 13.40
CA VAL A 253 -31.99 25.95 13.09
C VAL A 253 -31.46 26.04 11.65
N THR A 254 -30.15 26.01 11.47
CA THR A 254 -29.47 26.17 10.17
C THR A 254 -28.98 24.85 9.59
N GLY A 255 -28.80 23.83 10.42
CA GLY A 255 -28.36 22.50 10.01
C GLY A 255 -28.60 21.47 11.10
N VAL A 256 -28.64 20.19 10.74
CA VAL A 256 -28.88 19.08 11.67
C VAL A 256 -27.86 17.97 11.42
N ARG A 257 -27.25 17.46 12.49
CA ARG A 257 -26.33 16.31 12.47
C ARG A 257 -27.01 15.11 13.15
N THR A 258 -27.46 14.15 12.34
CA THR A 258 -28.20 12.96 12.81
C THR A 258 -27.33 11.71 13.00
N SER A 259 -26.12 11.72 12.44
CA SER A 259 -25.13 10.64 12.48
C SER A 259 -23.91 11.03 13.31
N GLY A 260 -23.00 10.08 13.56
CA GLY A 260 -21.81 10.30 14.39
C GLY A 260 -22.08 10.29 15.88
N SER A 261 -21.04 10.53 16.68
CA SER A 261 -21.10 10.63 18.15
C SER A 261 -21.60 12.01 18.62
N SER A 262 -21.22 13.08 17.91
CA SER A 262 -21.68 14.46 18.18
C SER A 262 -23.02 14.74 17.46
N ARG A 263 -24.12 14.17 17.95
CA ARG A 263 -25.45 14.40 17.35
C ARG A 263 -26.13 15.64 17.95
N GLY A 264 -26.70 16.47 17.09
CA GLY A 264 -27.22 17.78 17.47
C GLY A 264 -27.65 18.61 16.27
N PHE A 265 -27.77 19.91 16.47
CA PHE A 265 -28.14 20.85 15.41
C PHE A 265 -27.46 22.20 15.62
N TRP A 266 -27.18 22.90 14.52
CA TRP A 266 -26.69 24.27 14.57
C TRP A 266 -27.86 25.24 14.58
N VAL A 267 -27.75 26.27 15.39
CA VAL A 267 -28.73 27.34 15.52
C VAL A 267 -28.02 28.67 15.36
N GLN A 268 -28.62 29.58 14.62
CA GLN A 268 -28.08 30.92 14.40
C GLN A 268 -29.09 32.00 14.78
N ASP A 269 -28.58 33.09 15.34
CA ASP A 269 -29.39 34.18 15.87
C ASP A 269 -30.10 34.94 14.73
N PRO A 270 -31.44 35.11 14.78
CA PRO A 270 -32.17 35.87 13.76
C PRO A 270 -31.98 37.39 13.86
N GLU A 271 -31.45 37.93 14.95
CA GLU A 271 -31.14 39.36 15.13
C GLU A 271 -29.66 39.53 15.53
N PRO A 272 -28.74 39.39 14.58
CA PRO A 272 -27.31 39.46 14.86
C PRO A 272 -26.88 40.86 15.32
N ASP A 273 -25.80 40.94 16.09
CA ASP A 273 -25.16 42.18 16.47
C ASP A 273 -24.29 42.75 15.33
N SER A 274 -23.48 43.76 15.64
CA SER A 274 -22.57 44.39 14.65
C SER A 274 -21.09 44.17 14.96
N ASN A 275 -20.76 43.30 15.91
CA ASN A 275 -19.40 43.06 16.35
C ASN A 275 -18.82 41.88 15.54
N PRO A 276 -17.83 42.12 14.68
CA PRO A 276 -17.27 41.05 13.84
C PRO A 276 -16.49 40.01 14.64
N ALA A 277 -16.24 40.22 15.94
CA ALA A 277 -15.51 39.29 16.81
C ALA A 277 -16.43 38.37 17.64
N THR A 278 -17.75 38.40 17.43
CA THR A 278 -18.73 37.54 18.08
C THR A 278 -19.48 36.73 17.04
N SER A 279 -19.49 35.40 17.20
CA SER A 279 -20.31 34.54 16.35
C SER A 279 -21.78 34.61 16.76
N GLU A 280 -22.66 34.46 15.77
CA GLU A 280 -24.12 34.37 15.95
C GLU A 280 -24.63 32.94 15.84
N GLY A 281 -23.74 31.97 15.63
CA GLY A 281 -24.03 30.54 15.55
C GLY A 281 -23.55 29.79 16.79
N VAL A 282 -24.24 28.71 17.15
CA VAL A 282 -23.80 27.78 18.20
C VAL A 282 -24.32 26.37 17.90
N PHE A 283 -23.58 25.35 18.32
CA PHE A 283 -24.03 23.96 18.23
C PHE A 283 -24.82 23.54 19.48
N VAL A 284 -25.96 22.88 19.29
CA VAL A 284 -26.77 22.33 20.38
C VAL A 284 -26.61 20.80 20.38
N TYR A 285 -25.84 20.29 21.35
CA TYR A 285 -25.54 18.88 21.48
C TYR A 285 -26.68 18.14 22.19
N THR A 286 -27.22 17.11 21.54
CA THR A 286 -28.39 16.35 22.04
C THR A 286 -28.07 14.89 22.36
N GLY A 287 -26.88 14.40 21.99
CA GLY A 287 -26.45 13.00 22.17
C GLY A 287 -27.31 11.97 21.41
N SER A 288 -28.35 12.39 20.69
CA SER A 288 -29.32 11.56 19.98
C SER A 288 -29.78 12.29 18.71
N ALA A 289 -30.55 11.64 17.83
CA ALA A 289 -31.06 12.35 16.67
C ALA A 289 -32.04 13.46 17.14
N PRO A 290 -31.79 14.73 16.79
CA PRO A 290 -32.66 15.81 17.24
C PRO A 290 -34.02 15.78 16.53
N SER A 291 -35.04 16.30 17.20
CA SER A 291 -36.43 16.34 16.72
C SER A 291 -36.76 17.57 15.87
N VAL A 292 -35.83 18.52 15.75
CA VAL A 292 -35.95 19.75 14.95
C VAL A 292 -35.43 19.57 13.53
N THR A 293 -35.82 20.47 12.65
CA THR A 293 -35.37 20.53 11.25
C THR A 293 -34.87 21.92 10.88
N ALA A 294 -34.06 22.03 9.82
CA ALA A 294 -33.59 23.33 9.33
C ALA A 294 -34.78 24.24 8.96
N GLY A 295 -34.73 25.49 9.41
CA GLY A 295 -35.82 26.47 9.29
C GLY A 295 -36.76 26.49 10.50
N ASP A 296 -36.60 25.63 11.49
CA ASP A 296 -37.33 25.75 12.75
C ASP A 296 -36.79 26.94 13.55
N SER A 297 -37.70 27.81 14.01
CA SER A 297 -37.38 28.83 15.00
C SER A 297 -37.57 28.21 16.38
N VAL A 298 -36.55 28.27 17.22
CA VAL A 298 -36.52 27.59 18.50
C VAL A 298 -36.18 28.56 19.63
N LEU A 299 -36.64 28.22 20.82
CA LEU A 299 -36.09 28.70 22.09
C LEU A 299 -35.38 27.53 22.74
N PHE A 300 -34.09 27.65 22.99
CA PHE A 300 -33.31 26.61 23.63
C PHE A 300 -32.77 27.07 24.99
N SER A 301 -32.70 26.13 25.91
CA SER A 301 -32.08 26.28 27.23
C SER A 301 -31.08 25.16 27.43
N GLY A 302 -30.01 25.40 28.16
CA GLY A 302 -28.99 24.38 28.42
C GLY A 302 -27.77 24.97 29.11
N THR A 303 -26.75 24.15 29.30
CA THR A 303 -25.47 24.61 29.85
C THR A 303 -24.52 24.90 28.70
N VAL A 304 -23.94 26.10 28.68
CA VAL A 304 -22.88 26.45 27.73
C VAL A 304 -21.62 25.67 28.10
N LYS A 305 -20.96 25.09 27.10
CA LYS A 305 -19.77 24.30 27.27
C LYS A 305 -18.78 24.59 26.16
N ASP A 306 -17.56 24.98 26.53
CA ASP A 306 -16.40 24.86 25.64
C ASP A 306 -15.95 23.40 25.62
N TYR A 307 -16.33 22.69 24.57
CA TYR A 307 -16.04 21.29 24.35
C TYR A 307 -14.74 21.15 23.57
N TYR A 308 -13.77 20.41 24.12
CA TYR A 308 -12.53 20.08 23.41
C TYR A 308 -12.68 18.70 22.75
N PRO A 309 -12.50 18.59 21.43
CA PRO A 309 -12.35 17.30 20.78
C PRO A 309 -11.09 16.61 21.30
N LEU A 310 -11.26 15.48 21.99
CA LEU A 310 -10.16 14.70 22.56
C LEU A 310 -10.02 13.36 21.83
N GLY A 311 -8.78 13.02 21.49
CA GLY A 311 -8.42 11.67 21.08
C GLY A 311 -8.59 10.67 22.23
N SER A 312 -8.66 9.39 21.90
CA SER A 312 -8.79 8.34 22.91
C SER A 312 -7.57 8.33 23.85
N GLY A 313 -7.79 8.65 25.12
CA GLY A 313 -6.75 8.69 26.15
C GLY A 313 -6.14 10.08 26.39
N ASP A 314 -6.51 11.07 25.58
CA ASP A 314 -6.08 12.45 25.77
C ASP A 314 -6.82 13.11 26.95
N THR A 315 -6.16 14.10 27.53
CA THR A 315 -6.75 14.98 28.54
C THR A 315 -6.74 16.43 28.06
N LEU A 316 -7.57 17.27 28.69
CA LEU A 316 -7.60 18.70 28.43
C LEU A 316 -6.22 19.37 28.63
N SER A 317 -5.40 18.86 29.54
CA SER A 317 -4.04 19.37 29.78
C SER A 317 -3.01 18.98 28.71
N GLN A 318 -3.34 18.01 27.86
CA GLN A 318 -2.44 17.45 26.84
C GLN A 318 -2.83 17.86 25.43
N THR A 319 -4.13 18.07 25.16
CA THR A 319 -4.59 18.40 23.81
C THR A 319 -4.07 19.77 23.34
N SER A 320 -3.69 19.84 22.07
CA SER A 320 -3.41 21.10 21.38
C SER A 320 -4.62 21.64 20.61
N ASN A 321 -5.76 20.95 20.60
CA ASN A 321 -6.94 21.38 19.85
C ASN A 321 -7.60 22.63 20.45
N LEU A 322 -8.36 23.33 19.61
CA LEU A 322 -9.28 24.37 20.05
C LEU A 322 -10.55 23.76 20.65
N SER A 323 -11.25 24.53 21.49
CA SER A 323 -12.62 24.23 21.89
C SER A 323 -13.62 24.56 20.78
N VAL A 324 -14.81 23.99 20.90
CA VAL A 324 -16.03 24.44 20.21
C VAL A 324 -17.03 24.86 21.27
N THR A 325 -17.68 26.00 21.09
CA THR A 325 -18.76 26.41 21.99
C THR A 325 -20.04 25.63 21.65
N GLU A 326 -20.53 24.83 22.59
CA GLU A 326 -21.76 24.06 22.44
C GLU A 326 -22.72 24.20 23.64
N ILE A 327 -23.97 23.76 23.43
CA ILE A 327 -25.00 23.70 24.47
C ILE A 327 -25.27 22.23 24.84
N GLU A 328 -24.92 21.86 26.07
CA GLU A 328 -25.18 20.53 26.62
C GLU A 328 -26.49 20.46 27.41
N SER A 329 -27.01 19.23 27.54
CA SER A 329 -28.28 18.93 28.24
C SER A 329 -29.44 19.85 27.82
N PRO A 330 -29.70 20.02 26.51
CA PRO A 330 -30.60 21.05 26.03
C PRO A 330 -32.08 20.71 26.28
N SER A 331 -32.88 21.74 26.51
CA SER A 331 -34.33 21.74 26.36
C SER A 331 -34.69 22.68 25.21
N VAL A 332 -35.51 22.20 24.27
CA VAL A 332 -35.79 22.91 23.01
C VAL A 332 -37.30 23.04 22.82
N TYR A 333 -37.77 24.27 22.67
CA TYR A 333 -39.15 24.59 22.30
C TYR A 333 -39.17 25.12 20.87
N THR A 334 -39.95 24.49 19.98
CA THR A 334 -40.10 24.97 18.59
C THR A 334 -41.23 26.01 18.53
N VAL A 335 -40.87 27.25 18.20
CA VAL A 335 -41.78 28.40 18.07
C VAL A 335 -42.57 28.34 16.75
N SER A 336 -41.88 28.03 15.65
CA SER A 336 -42.47 27.93 14.31
C SER A 336 -41.58 27.09 13.39
N HIS A 337 -42.17 26.56 12.31
CA HIS A 337 -41.48 25.75 11.31
C HIS A 337 -41.36 26.50 9.96
N GLY A 338 -40.37 26.10 9.15
CA GLY A 338 -40.23 26.56 7.76
C GLY A 338 -39.88 28.05 7.60
N ASN A 339 -39.21 28.64 8.59
CA ASN A 339 -38.70 29.99 8.53
C ASN A 339 -37.52 30.09 7.53
N PRO A 340 -37.30 31.26 6.91
CA PRO A 340 -36.10 31.50 6.11
C PRO A 340 -34.84 31.30 6.94
N LEU A 341 -33.83 30.63 6.37
CA LEU A 341 -32.50 30.55 6.97
C LEU A 341 -31.79 31.91 6.87
N PRO A 342 -30.95 32.28 7.84
CA PRO A 342 -29.99 33.36 7.66
C PRO A 342 -29.19 33.21 6.36
N ALA A 343 -28.97 34.33 5.67
CA ALA A 343 -28.15 34.34 4.47
C ALA A 343 -26.72 33.87 4.84
N PRO A 344 -26.10 33.01 4.01
CA PRO A 344 -24.76 32.53 4.32
C PRO A 344 -23.73 33.66 4.14
N ILE A 345 -22.69 33.65 4.97
CA ILE A 345 -21.51 34.49 4.76
C ILE A 345 -20.72 33.91 3.59
N VAL A 346 -20.55 34.69 2.52
CA VAL A 346 -19.74 34.28 1.36
C VAL A 346 -18.26 34.43 1.69
N ILE A 347 -17.54 33.31 1.71
CA ILE A 347 -16.10 33.25 1.91
C ILE A 347 -15.41 33.18 0.55
N GLY A 348 -14.90 34.34 0.10
CA GLY A 348 -14.08 34.46 -1.11
C GLY A 348 -12.60 34.67 -0.78
N ALA A 349 -11.80 34.90 -1.83
CA ALA A 349 -10.34 35.00 -1.73
C ALA A 349 -9.82 36.10 -0.78
N ASP A 350 -10.58 37.19 -0.63
CA ASP A 350 -10.22 38.34 0.21
C ASP A 350 -10.93 38.33 1.58
N THR A 351 -11.79 37.33 1.84
CA THR A 351 -12.58 37.27 3.07
C THR A 351 -11.71 36.85 4.27
N VAL A 352 -10.87 35.82 4.09
CA VAL A 352 -9.97 35.30 5.13
C VAL A 352 -8.60 35.99 5.05
N PRO A 353 -7.97 36.40 6.16
CA PRO A 353 -6.62 36.99 6.16
C PRO A 353 -5.55 36.09 5.50
N ASP A 354 -4.49 36.70 4.96
CA ASP A 354 -3.40 35.93 4.32
C ASP A 354 -2.55 35.14 5.33
N THR A 355 -2.52 35.57 6.60
CA THR A 355 -1.85 34.88 7.70
C THR A 355 -2.74 33.75 8.22
N TYR A 356 -2.24 32.51 8.28
CA TYR A 356 -3.03 31.39 8.81
C TYR A 356 -3.28 31.52 10.32
N ALA A 357 -2.20 31.60 11.09
CA ALA A 357 -2.21 31.70 12.54
C ALA A 357 -1.26 32.83 12.98
N PRO A 358 -1.54 33.53 14.10
CA PRO A 358 -0.66 34.56 14.62
C PRO A 358 0.61 33.93 15.21
N ASP A 359 1.76 34.59 15.08
CA ASP A 359 2.97 34.20 15.81
C ASP A 359 2.85 34.61 17.28
N LEU A 360 2.63 33.63 18.15
CA LEU A 360 2.57 33.80 19.61
C LEU A 360 3.79 33.19 20.31
N ASN A 361 4.85 32.82 19.57
CA ASN A 361 6.06 32.20 20.10
C ASN A 361 5.76 30.97 21.00
N GLY A 362 4.89 30.07 20.53
CA GLY A 362 4.42 28.87 21.23
C GLY A 362 3.34 29.14 22.28
N GLY A 363 2.82 30.38 22.34
CA GLY A 363 1.74 30.77 23.26
C GLY A 363 0.37 30.24 22.85
N ASN A 364 -0.55 30.20 23.81
CA ASN A 364 -1.93 29.79 23.58
C ASN A 364 -2.77 30.95 23.00
N ILE A 365 -3.36 30.77 21.81
CA ILE A 365 -4.23 31.73 21.11
C ILE A 365 -5.51 32.04 21.88
N GLU A 366 -6.03 31.10 22.69
CA GLU A 366 -7.21 31.28 23.53
C GLU A 366 -7.00 32.34 24.62
N SER A 367 -5.74 32.68 24.92
CA SER A 367 -5.40 33.77 25.84
C SER A 367 -5.47 35.17 25.20
N THR A 368 -5.79 35.24 23.91
CA THR A 368 -5.88 36.48 23.14
C THR A 368 -7.31 36.75 22.68
N PRO A 369 -7.73 38.03 22.55
CA PRO A 369 -9.04 38.34 22.02
C PRO A 369 -9.14 37.96 20.53
N ILE A 370 -10.34 37.54 20.11
CA ILE A 370 -10.63 37.26 18.69
C ILE A 370 -10.45 38.55 17.90
N THR A 371 -9.57 38.51 16.91
CA THR A 371 -9.33 39.63 15.99
C THR A 371 -9.45 39.12 14.55
N PRO A 372 -10.65 39.12 13.93
CA PRO A 372 -10.92 38.43 12.66
C PRO A 372 -10.03 38.86 11.50
N SER A 373 -9.44 40.06 11.56
CA SER A 373 -8.50 40.57 10.56
C SER A 373 -7.04 40.14 10.78
N ARG A 374 -6.72 39.45 11.88
CA ARG A 374 -5.35 39.08 12.28
C ARG A 374 -4.89 37.81 11.60
N SER A 375 -5.73 36.78 11.56
CA SER A 375 -5.39 35.45 11.05
C SER A 375 -6.63 34.68 10.57
N ALA A 376 -6.42 33.59 9.84
CA ALA A 376 -7.48 32.68 9.43
C ALA A 376 -8.15 32.01 10.64
N LEU A 377 -7.37 31.58 11.65
CA LEU A 377 -7.93 31.00 12.88
C LEU A 377 -8.86 31.98 13.61
N ASP A 378 -8.47 33.26 13.74
CA ASP A 378 -9.33 34.29 14.32
C ASP A 378 -10.61 34.51 13.51
N TYR A 379 -10.50 34.45 12.18
CA TYR A 379 -11.63 34.64 11.29
C TYR A 379 -12.64 33.50 11.46
N TYR A 380 -12.20 32.25 11.38
CA TYR A 380 -13.10 31.11 11.49
C TYR A 380 -13.74 30.99 12.88
N GLU A 381 -13.00 31.28 13.95
CA GLU A 381 -13.53 31.38 15.31
C GLU A 381 -14.68 32.41 15.39
N SER A 382 -14.49 33.58 14.77
CA SER A 382 -15.49 34.65 14.78
C SER A 382 -16.81 34.31 14.07
N VAL A 383 -16.83 33.22 13.30
CA VAL A 383 -18.02 32.72 12.59
C VAL A 383 -18.33 31.27 12.97
N GLU A 384 -17.82 30.77 14.11
CA GLU A 384 -18.07 29.40 14.59
C GLU A 384 -19.57 29.11 14.66
N GLY A 385 -20.03 28.01 14.04
CA GLY A 385 -21.44 27.62 14.01
C GLY A 385 -22.32 28.46 13.06
N MET A 386 -21.82 29.54 12.47
CA MET A 386 -22.57 30.35 11.50
C MET A 386 -22.59 29.69 10.13
N ARG A 387 -23.68 29.90 9.39
CA ARG A 387 -23.83 29.42 8.01
C ARG A 387 -22.94 30.22 7.06
N VAL A 388 -22.05 29.54 6.34
CA VAL A 388 -21.13 30.11 5.35
C VAL A 388 -21.29 29.45 3.98
N GLU A 389 -20.81 30.11 2.93
CA GLU A 389 -20.85 29.66 1.54
C GLU A 389 -19.48 29.87 0.87
N VAL A 390 -19.01 28.86 0.14
CA VAL A 390 -17.89 28.97 -0.79
C VAL A 390 -18.37 28.54 -2.17
N ASP A 391 -18.07 29.35 -3.18
CA ASP A 391 -18.46 29.13 -4.57
C ASP A 391 -17.31 28.57 -5.41
N ASP A 392 -17.62 27.62 -6.29
CA ASP A 392 -16.69 27.08 -7.29
C ASP A 392 -15.33 26.66 -6.69
N ALA A 393 -15.39 26.05 -5.51
CA ALA A 393 -14.23 25.77 -4.67
C ALA A 393 -13.39 24.63 -5.25
N ARG A 394 -12.11 24.88 -5.51
CA ARG A 394 -11.17 23.85 -5.99
C ARG A 394 -10.74 22.95 -4.83
N VAL A 395 -10.79 21.64 -5.06
CA VAL A 395 -10.31 20.59 -4.17
C VAL A 395 -8.79 20.58 -4.16
N VAL A 396 -8.20 20.65 -2.97
CA VAL A 396 -6.73 20.69 -2.74
C VAL A 396 -6.22 19.52 -1.90
N GLY A 397 -7.13 18.78 -1.26
CA GLY A 397 -6.88 17.46 -0.68
C GLY A 397 -8.01 16.51 -1.06
N PRO A 398 -7.72 15.25 -1.48
CA PRO A 398 -8.74 14.32 -1.94
C PRO A 398 -9.69 13.89 -0.84
N SER A 399 -10.82 13.28 -1.21
CA SER A 399 -11.72 12.64 -0.25
C SER A 399 -11.03 11.46 0.43
N ASP A 400 -11.18 11.39 1.74
CA ASP A 400 -10.73 10.26 2.55
C ASP A 400 -11.85 9.21 2.73
N ALA A 401 -11.67 8.24 3.64
CA ALA A 401 -12.68 7.21 3.91
C ALA A 401 -13.91 7.72 4.69
N TYR A 402 -13.79 8.84 5.41
CA TYR A 402 -14.84 9.43 6.24
C TYR A 402 -15.68 10.48 5.49
N GLY A 403 -15.30 10.82 4.26
CA GLY A 403 -15.99 11.82 3.43
C GLY A 403 -15.49 13.24 3.67
N GLU A 404 -14.32 13.36 4.28
CA GLU A 404 -13.59 14.60 4.54
C GLU A 404 -12.73 14.93 3.32
N GLN A 405 -12.68 16.21 2.94
CA GLN A 405 -11.83 16.71 1.86
C GLN A 405 -11.54 18.19 2.09
N TYR A 406 -10.51 18.69 1.41
CA TYR A 406 -10.11 20.09 1.54
C TYR A 406 -10.35 20.87 0.26
N VAL A 407 -10.82 22.09 0.41
CA VAL A 407 -10.93 23.08 -0.66
C VAL A 407 -10.05 24.29 -0.37
N THR A 408 -9.87 25.14 -1.39
CA THR A 408 -9.26 26.45 -1.20
C THR A 408 -10.25 27.60 -1.48
N THR A 409 -10.31 28.55 -0.56
CA THR A 409 -10.99 29.84 -0.71
C THR A 409 -10.11 30.87 -1.43
N LYS A 410 -8.79 30.63 -1.51
CA LYS A 410 -7.78 31.48 -2.17
C LYS A 410 -7.18 30.76 -3.39
N PRO A 411 -7.85 30.76 -4.56
CA PRO A 411 -7.49 29.90 -5.69
C PRO A 411 -6.09 30.13 -6.28
N ASP A 412 -5.47 31.29 -6.03
CA ASP A 412 -4.14 31.66 -6.54
C ASP A 412 -3.01 31.50 -5.50
N GLN A 413 -3.31 31.15 -4.25
CA GLN A 413 -2.31 31.00 -3.20
C GLN A 413 -1.54 29.67 -3.36
N ASN A 414 -0.21 29.75 -3.51
CA ASN A 414 0.72 28.61 -3.49
C ASN A 414 0.32 27.41 -4.38
N VAL A 415 -0.29 27.68 -5.54
CA VAL A 415 -0.87 26.64 -6.40
C VAL A 415 0.19 25.67 -6.91
N SER A 416 -0.02 24.37 -6.68
CA SER A 416 0.81 23.31 -7.28
C SER A 416 0.52 23.21 -8.78
N TYR A 417 1.46 22.69 -9.56
CA TYR A 417 1.25 22.52 -11.00
C TYR A 417 0.09 21.58 -11.37
N ARG A 418 -0.47 20.86 -10.39
CA ARG A 418 -1.54 19.87 -10.54
C ARG A 418 -2.83 20.25 -9.81
N GLY A 419 -2.91 21.46 -9.26
CA GLY A 419 -4.14 22.03 -8.71
C GLY A 419 -4.27 21.98 -7.18
N GLY A 420 -3.31 21.37 -6.48
CA GLY A 420 -3.19 21.42 -5.02
C GLY A 420 -2.63 22.75 -4.51
N THR A 421 -2.31 22.80 -3.21
CA THR A 421 -1.75 23.99 -2.55
C THR A 421 -0.53 23.62 -1.71
N LEU A 422 0.60 24.26 -1.98
CA LEU A 422 1.90 23.87 -1.43
C LEU A 422 2.21 24.47 -0.06
N LEU A 423 2.89 23.69 0.77
CA LEU A 423 3.64 24.20 1.92
C LEU A 423 4.94 24.85 1.44
N THR A 424 5.13 26.14 1.73
CA THR A 424 6.30 26.90 1.24
C THR A 424 7.40 27.14 2.27
N GLY A 425 7.16 26.76 3.52
CA GLY A 425 8.08 26.91 4.63
C GLY A 425 7.48 26.43 5.94
N GLU A 426 8.33 26.29 6.96
CA GLU A 426 7.88 26.01 8.32
C GLU A 426 6.87 27.06 8.78
N ASN A 427 5.77 26.61 9.37
CA ASN A 427 4.71 27.47 9.89
C ASN A 427 4.07 28.40 8.83
N GLN A 428 4.11 28.02 7.56
CA GLN A 428 3.48 28.75 6.44
C GLN A 428 2.27 28.02 5.88
N THR A 429 1.38 27.54 6.77
CA THR A 429 0.11 26.92 6.38
C THR A 429 -0.66 27.85 5.42
N PRO A 430 -1.14 27.35 4.27
CA PRO A 430 -1.94 28.14 3.35
C PRO A 430 -3.28 28.59 3.97
N SER A 431 -3.52 29.88 4.03
CA SER A 431 -4.70 30.46 4.70
C SER A 431 -6.03 30.28 3.97
N GLY A 432 -5.99 29.96 2.67
CA GLY A 432 -7.19 29.62 1.93
C GLY A 432 -7.74 28.22 2.21
N ARG A 433 -7.03 27.37 2.95
CA ARG A 433 -7.46 26.01 3.25
C ARG A 433 -8.74 26.01 4.08
N LEU A 434 -9.69 25.15 3.72
CA LEU A 434 -10.89 24.88 4.50
C LEU A 434 -11.35 23.43 4.25
N GLU A 435 -11.63 22.70 5.32
CA GLU A 435 -12.17 21.34 5.24
C GLU A 435 -13.68 21.41 4.89
N VAL A 436 -14.18 20.42 4.15
CA VAL A 436 -15.59 20.29 3.78
C VAL A 436 -16.04 18.87 4.10
N VAL A 437 -17.07 18.73 4.93
CA VAL A 437 -17.64 17.44 5.32
C VAL A 437 -19.15 17.43 5.03
N PRO A 438 -19.66 16.56 4.15
CA PRO A 438 -21.10 16.48 3.87
C PRO A 438 -21.88 16.10 5.13
N ALA A 439 -22.84 16.95 5.51
CA ALA A 439 -23.62 16.75 6.75
C ALA A 439 -24.52 15.51 6.71
N ASP A 440 -24.79 14.97 5.51
CA ASP A 440 -25.54 13.73 5.30
C ASP A 440 -24.67 12.46 5.39
N GLY A 441 -23.36 12.60 5.59
CA GLY A 441 -22.39 11.50 5.64
C GLY A 441 -22.06 10.89 4.28
N SER A 442 -22.41 11.56 3.18
CA SER A 442 -21.98 11.15 1.84
C SER A 442 -20.48 11.38 1.64
N ASN A 443 -19.86 10.55 0.81
CA ASN A 443 -18.47 10.72 0.38
C ASN A 443 -18.46 11.08 -1.11
N PRO A 444 -18.01 12.28 -1.50
CA PRO A 444 -18.05 12.73 -2.88
C PRO A 444 -16.96 12.09 -3.74
N ASN A 445 -15.96 11.44 -3.14
CA ASN A 445 -14.86 10.73 -3.80
C ASN A 445 -14.12 11.62 -4.81
N VAL A 446 -13.73 12.83 -4.37
CA VAL A 446 -13.07 13.86 -5.19
C VAL A 446 -11.54 13.78 -5.10
N THR A 447 -10.87 14.15 -6.18
CA THR A 447 -9.40 14.17 -6.32
C THR A 447 -8.92 15.63 -6.38
N VAL A 448 -7.65 15.87 -6.06
CA VAL A 448 -7.03 17.20 -6.20
C VAL A 448 -7.29 17.78 -7.60
N GLY A 449 -7.66 19.06 -7.65
CA GLY A 449 -7.98 19.78 -8.88
C GLY A 449 -9.41 19.62 -9.37
N ASP A 450 -10.22 18.73 -8.80
CA ASP A 450 -11.68 18.77 -8.95
C ASP A 450 -12.25 20.07 -8.37
N VAL A 451 -13.48 20.41 -8.76
CA VAL A 451 -14.15 21.62 -8.30
C VAL A 451 -15.54 21.28 -7.80
N PHE A 452 -15.90 21.73 -6.60
CA PHE A 452 -17.30 21.83 -6.18
C PHE A 452 -17.92 23.05 -6.87
N ALA A 453 -18.54 22.83 -8.03
CA ALA A 453 -19.12 23.88 -8.85
C ALA A 453 -20.46 24.37 -8.28
N GLY A 454 -20.62 25.69 -8.21
CA GLY A 454 -21.69 26.36 -7.46
C GLY A 454 -21.42 26.43 -5.96
N ALA A 455 -22.47 26.73 -5.20
CA ALA A 455 -22.39 26.99 -3.77
C ALA A 455 -22.28 25.71 -2.94
N THR A 456 -21.22 25.62 -2.14
CA THR A 456 -21.08 24.70 -1.00
C THR A 456 -21.38 25.46 0.28
N VAL A 457 -22.39 25.02 1.03
CA VAL A 457 -23.01 25.81 2.11
C VAL A 457 -23.22 24.97 3.37
N GLY A 458 -22.84 25.51 4.51
CA GLY A 458 -23.02 24.85 5.81
C GLY A 458 -22.54 25.68 6.99
N PRO A 459 -22.84 25.28 8.23
CA PRO A 459 -22.23 25.85 9.41
C PRO A 459 -20.71 25.62 9.45
N ILE A 460 -19.95 26.59 9.97
CA ILE A 460 -18.56 26.36 10.40
C ILE A 460 -18.56 25.49 11.66
N ASP A 461 -17.71 24.48 11.68
CA ASP A 461 -17.47 23.59 12.83
C ASP A 461 -15.96 23.35 12.95
N TYR A 462 -15.53 22.57 13.94
CA TYR A 462 -14.13 22.20 14.14
C TYR A 462 -13.98 20.69 14.35
N SER A 463 -13.09 20.06 13.58
CA SER A 463 -12.74 18.63 13.69
C SER A 463 -11.48 18.42 14.51
N LEU A 464 -11.42 17.25 15.16
CA LEU A 464 -10.21 16.74 15.82
C LEU A 464 -9.04 16.56 14.85
N TYR A 465 -9.33 16.16 13.61
CA TYR A 465 -8.35 15.74 12.60
C TYR A 465 -8.46 16.58 11.32
N GLY A 466 -8.52 17.90 11.45
CA GLY A 466 -8.57 18.75 10.26
C GLY A 466 -8.80 20.24 10.48
N GLY A 467 -9.10 20.65 11.71
CA GLY A 467 -9.29 22.04 12.08
C GLY A 467 -10.68 22.54 11.71
N TYR A 468 -10.77 23.77 11.20
CA TYR A 468 -12.05 24.36 10.81
C TYR A 468 -12.61 23.73 9.54
N LEU A 469 -13.92 23.46 9.55
CA LEU A 469 -14.63 22.79 8.46
C LEU A 469 -15.99 23.42 8.16
N ILE A 470 -16.48 23.22 6.94
CA ILE A 470 -17.90 23.42 6.59
C ILE A 470 -18.64 22.10 6.75
N ALA A 471 -19.60 22.05 7.68
CA ALA A 471 -20.56 20.96 7.78
C ALA A 471 -21.61 21.12 6.66
N ALA A 472 -21.27 20.65 5.46
CA ALA A 472 -21.97 20.98 4.22
C ALA A 472 -23.39 20.41 4.19
N THR A 473 -24.37 21.27 4.48
CA THR A 473 -25.81 21.01 4.30
C THR A 473 -26.23 21.07 2.83
N GLN A 474 -25.43 21.73 2.00
CA GLN A 474 -25.50 21.74 0.55
C GLN A 474 -24.08 21.61 0.01
N LEU A 475 -23.84 20.62 -0.83
CA LEU A 475 -22.56 20.46 -1.51
C LEU A 475 -22.68 20.94 -2.95
N GLY A 476 -21.68 21.70 -3.42
CA GLY A 476 -21.55 22.06 -4.83
C GLY A 476 -21.46 20.81 -5.71
N SER A 477 -21.87 20.91 -6.97
CA SER A 477 -21.80 19.78 -7.90
C SER A 477 -20.35 19.47 -8.27
N VAL A 478 -19.93 18.21 -8.17
CA VAL A 478 -18.55 17.82 -8.54
C VAL A 478 -18.32 18.00 -10.04
N LYS A 479 -17.33 18.81 -10.38
CA LYS A 479 -16.78 18.96 -11.73
C LYS A 479 -15.35 18.41 -11.75
N ALA A 480 -15.17 17.31 -12.46
CA ALA A 480 -13.87 16.65 -12.57
C ALA A 480 -12.80 17.55 -13.20
N GLY A 481 -11.62 17.62 -12.58
CA GLY A 481 -10.42 18.28 -13.09
C GLY A 481 -9.67 17.44 -14.14
N GLY A 482 -9.95 16.14 -14.21
CA GLY A 482 -9.37 15.22 -15.19
C GLY A 482 -7.91 14.85 -14.91
N LEU A 483 -7.51 14.90 -13.64
CA LEU A 483 -6.16 14.55 -13.20
C LEU A 483 -5.86 13.07 -13.50
N ALA A 484 -4.68 12.80 -14.04
CA ALA A 484 -4.25 11.46 -14.42
C ALA A 484 -2.96 11.07 -13.66
N PRO A 485 -2.81 9.79 -13.27
CA PRO A 485 -1.57 9.29 -12.69
C PRO A 485 -0.37 9.50 -13.62
N VAL A 486 0.79 9.83 -13.04
CA VAL A 486 2.04 10.06 -13.77
C VAL A 486 2.70 8.73 -14.14
N VAL A 487 3.35 8.70 -15.30
CA VAL A 487 4.21 7.59 -15.73
C VAL A 487 5.63 8.11 -15.89
N ALA A 488 6.54 7.51 -15.13
CA ALA A 488 7.97 7.71 -15.18
C ALA A 488 8.51 7.48 -16.58
N LYS A 489 9.43 8.34 -17.00
CA LYS A 489 10.26 8.07 -18.17
C LYS A 489 11.17 6.89 -17.88
N LYS A 490 11.00 5.79 -18.63
CA LYS A 490 11.88 4.62 -18.55
C LYS A 490 13.36 5.00 -18.75
N ALA A 491 14.21 4.56 -17.82
CA ALA A 491 15.66 4.70 -17.90
C ALA A 491 16.25 3.97 -19.12
N ALA A 492 17.33 4.53 -19.68
CA ALA A 492 18.06 3.90 -20.78
C ALA A 492 18.89 2.69 -20.30
N ASP A 493 19.30 1.81 -21.22
CA ASP A 493 20.10 0.61 -20.91
C ASP A 493 21.44 0.92 -20.20
N ASP A 494 21.96 2.14 -20.30
CA ASP A 494 23.18 2.63 -19.64
C ASP A 494 22.95 3.47 -18.38
N GLN A 495 21.69 3.70 -18.02
CA GLN A 495 21.30 4.32 -16.76
C GLN A 495 20.90 3.24 -15.75
N LEU A 496 21.17 3.51 -14.46
CA LEU A 496 20.62 2.78 -13.34
C LEU A 496 19.44 3.58 -12.78
N SER A 497 18.26 2.99 -12.74
CA SER A 497 17.06 3.57 -12.12
C SER A 497 16.90 3.10 -10.67
N VAL A 498 16.72 4.04 -9.75
CA VAL A 498 16.51 3.79 -8.32
C VAL A 498 15.27 4.55 -7.88
N ALA A 499 14.30 3.84 -7.31
CA ALA A 499 13.08 4.41 -6.78
C ALA A 499 12.99 4.28 -5.25
N THR A 500 12.16 5.10 -4.63
CA THR A 500 11.64 4.91 -3.26
C THR A 500 10.12 4.84 -3.30
N TYR A 501 9.53 3.97 -2.49
CA TYR A 501 8.09 3.78 -2.44
C TYR A 501 7.62 3.24 -1.07
N ASN A 502 7.00 4.11 -0.28
CA ASN A 502 6.23 3.71 0.90
C ASN A 502 5.00 2.90 0.46
N VAL A 503 4.86 1.67 0.95
CA VAL A 503 3.76 0.75 0.57
C VAL A 503 2.62 0.68 1.59
N GLU A 504 2.62 1.59 2.58
CA GLU A 504 1.59 1.80 3.59
C GLU A 504 1.26 0.53 4.38
N ASN A 505 2.05 0.20 5.38
CA ASN A 505 1.87 -0.93 6.30
C ASN A 505 1.59 -2.28 5.61
N LEU A 506 2.30 -2.59 4.53
CA LEU A 506 2.01 -3.75 3.70
C LEU A 506 2.26 -5.07 4.45
N ALA A 507 1.23 -5.90 4.57
CA ALA A 507 1.28 -7.20 5.22
C ALA A 507 0.62 -8.30 4.36
N PRO A 508 0.93 -9.60 4.58
CA PRO A 508 0.36 -10.68 3.77
C PRO A 508 -1.16 -10.82 3.90
N SER A 509 -1.73 -10.29 4.99
CA SER A 509 -3.17 -10.21 5.26
C SER A 509 -3.91 -9.21 4.37
N ASP A 510 -3.20 -8.26 3.74
CA ASP A 510 -3.81 -7.27 2.85
C ASP A 510 -4.49 -7.91 1.63
N ALA A 511 -5.55 -7.25 1.18
CA ALA A 511 -6.35 -7.66 0.03
C ALA A 511 -5.47 -7.81 -1.22
N ALA A 512 -5.81 -8.79 -2.07
CA ALA A 512 -5.10 -9.03 -3.33
C ALA A 512 -5.11 -7.79 -4.26
N ASP A 513 -6.14 -6.95 -4.16
CA ASP A 513 -6.25 -5.70 -4.90
C ASP A 513 -5.10 -4.74 -4.57
N LYS A 514 -4.77 -4.53 -3.28
CA LYS A 514 -3.65 -3.69 -2.83
C LYS A 514 -2.34 -4.13 -3.47
N TYR A 515 -2.00 -5.42 -3.39
CA TYR A 515 -0.82 -5.98 -4.04
C TYR A 515 -0.81 -5.78 -5.56
N SER A 516 -1.95 -5.97 -6.22
CA SER A 516 -2.05 -5.81 -7.68
C SER A 516 -1.88 -4.36 -8.12
N ARG A 517 -2.38 -3.40 -7.33
CA ARG A 517 -2.29 -1.97 -7.58
C ARG A 517 -0.88 -1.43 -7.30
N LEU A 518 -0.26 -1.85 -6.19
CA LEU A 518 1.16 -1.56 -5.93
C LEU A 518 2.06 -2.13 -7.04
N ALA A 519 1.81 -3.37 -7.46
CA ALA A 519 2.53 -3.99 -8.57
C ALA A 519 2.37 -3.22 -9.89
N GLN A 520 1.16 -2.75 -10.21
CA GLN A 520 0.93 -1.89 -11.37
C GLN A 520 1.64 -0.55 -11.24
N GLY A 521 1.66 0.04 -10.04
CA GLY A 521 2.43 1.25 -9.73
C GLY A 521 3.91 1.06 -10.04
N VAL A 522 4.51 -0.05 -9.61
CA VAL A 522 5.92 -0.37 -9.89
C VAL A 522 6.16 -0.62 -11.38
N VAL A 523 5.33 -1.43 -12.04
CA VAL A 523 5.57 -1.85 -13.43
C VAL A 523 5.25 -0.76 -14.44
N THR A 524 4.09 -0.12 -14.28
CA THR A 524 3.54 0.84 -15.24
C THR A 524 3.97 2.25 -14.91
N ASN A 525 3.71 2.71 -13.69
CA ASN A 525 3.94 4.11 -13.33
C ASN A 525 5.40 4.40 -13.05
N LEU A 526 6.13 3.54 -12.33
CA LEU A 526 7.58 3.66 -12.12
C LEU A 526 8.41 3.05 -13.27
N ALA A 527 7.76 2.49 -14.29
CA ALA A 527 8.39 1.88 -15.46
C ALA A 527 9.40 0.74 -15.14
N SER A 528 9.17 -0.01 -14.05
CA SER A 528 10.02 -1.11 -13.56
C SER A 528 11.47 -0.69 -13.26
N PRO A 529 11.72 0.07 -12.17
CA PRO A 529 13.07 0.52 -11.80
C PRO A 529 14.07 -0.64 -11.59
N ASP A 530 15.36 -0.40 -11.75
CA ASP A 530 16.38 -1.42 -11.50
C ASP A 530 16.51 -1.73 -9.99
N ILE A 531 16.29 -0.73 -9.12
CA ILE A 531 16.27 -0.85 -7.66
C ILE A 531 15.05 -0.08 -7.11
N VAL A 532 14.36 -0.63 -6.11
CA VAL A 532 13.32 0.05 -5.33
C VAL A 532 13.67 -0.07 -3.85
N ALA A 533 13.85 1.06 -3.16
CA ALA A 533 13.80 1.14 -1.71
C ALA A 533 12.34 1.19 -1.28
N LEU A 534 11.90 0.20 -0.51
CA LEU A 534 10.54 0.12 0.02
C LEU A 534 10.54 0.52 1.48
N GLU A 535 9.55 1.30 1.87
CA GLU A 535 9.24 1.66 3.24
C GLU A 535 7.91 1.00 3.64
N GLU A 536 7.67 0.83 4.92
CA GLU A 536 6.41 0.25 5.45
C GLU A 536 6.13 -1.21 5.08
N VAL A 537 7.18 -2.04 5.04
CA VAL A 537 7.02 -3.49 4.97
C VAL A 537 6.77 -4.03 6.38
N GLN A 538 5.64 -4.72 6.58
CA GLN A 538 5.26 -5.35 7.86
C GLN A 538 5.48 -6.85 7.91
N ASP A 539 5.58 -7.36 9.14
CA ASP A 539 5.77 -8.76 9.50
C ASP A 539 4.80 -9.70 8.78
N ASN A 540 5.17 -10.98 8.73
CA ASN A 540 4.37 -12.01 8.08
C ASN A 540 2.95 -12.15 8.65
N ASP A 541 2.69 -11.67 9.87
CA ASP A 541 1.40 -11.61 10.55
C ASP A 541 0.86 -10.18 10.75
N GLY A 542 1.45 -9.20 10.06
CA GLY A 542 1.06 -7.79 10.10
C GLY A 542 1.24 -7.18 11.48
N ALA A 543 0.34 -6.29 11.90
CA ALA A 543 0.37 -5.62 13.20
C ALA A 543 0.07 -6.52 14.43
N THR A 544 0.17 -7.84 14.31
CA THR A 544 -0.08 -8.75 15.43
C THR A 544 1.17 -8.84 16.31
N ASP A 545 1.11 -8.31 17.52
CA ASP A 545 2.20 -8.41 18.51
C ASP A 545 2.38 -9.86 19.01
N SER A 546 3.10 -10.67 18.21
CA SER A 546 3.32 -12.11 18.44
C SER A 546 4.79 -12.47 18.69
N GLY A 547 5.70 -11.51 18.55
CA GLY A 547 7.14 -11.72 18.52
C GLY A 547 7.69 -12.11 17.14
N THR A 548 6.85 -12.14 16.10
CA THR A 548 7.28 -12.37 14.71
C THR A 548 7.90 -11.09 14.17
N VAL A 549 9.06 -11.20 13.50
CA VAL A 549 9.74 -10.07 12.85
C VAL A 549 10.06 -10.31 11.37
N ALA A 550 9.77 -11.52 10.89
CA ALA A 550 10.14 -11.96 9.55
C ALA A 550 9.23 -11.33 8.48
N SER A 551 9.82 -10.94 7.35
CA SER A 551 9.16 -10.23 6.24
C SER A 551 8.99 -11.02 4.93
N ASP A 552 9.53 -12.23 4.89
CA ASP A 552 9.79 -12.97 3.66
C ASP A 552 8.51 -13.29 2.87
N GLN A 553 7.38 -13.52 3.54
CA GLN A 553 6.10 -13.78 2.87
C GLN A 553 5.50 -12.50 2.29
N THR A 554 5.64 -11.36 2.98
CA THR A 554 5.20 -10.05 2.51
C THR A 554 5.92 -9.70 1.21
N LEU A 555 7.26 -9.80 1.20
CA LEU A 555 8.10 -9.50 0.04
C LEU A 555 7.89 -10.50 -1.10
N ALA A 556 7.77 -11.80 -0.81
CA ALA A 556 7.49 -12.81 -1.84
C ALA A 556 6.13 -12.58 -2.52
N LYS A 557 5.10 -12.16 -1.78
CA LYS A 557 3.79 -11.85 -2.34
C LYS A 557 3.84 -10.60 -3.22
N LEU A 558 4.58 -9.57 -2.83
CA LEU A 558 4.75 -8.35 -3.63
C LEU A 558 5.54 -8.60 -4.92
N THR A 559 6.68 -9.29 -4.85
CA THR A 559 7.49 -9.58 -6.05
C THR A 559 6.77 -10.53 -7.02
N ALA A 560 6.00 -11.49 -6.51
CA ALA A 560 5.12 -12.32 -7.35
C ALA A 560 4.03 -11.48 -8.05
N ALA A 561 3.43 -10.51 -7.37
CA ALA A 561 2.45 -9.61 -7.97
C ALA A 561 3.08 -8.71 -9.04
N ILE A 562 4.27 -8.16 -8.80
CA ILE A 562 5.05 -7.38 -9.78
C ILE A 562 5.35 -8.22 -11.02
N HIS A 563 5.83 -9.45 -10.85
CA HIS A 563 6.10 -10.34 -11.96
C HIS A 563 4.82 -10.68 -12.76
N ALA A 564 3.71 -10.94 -12.06
CA ALA A 564 2.41 -11.19 -12.68
C ALA A 564 1.87 -9.97 -13.46
N ALA A 565 2.20 -8.75 -13.03
CA ALA A 565 1.87 -7.50 -13.74
C ALA A 565 2.75 -7.26 -14.99
N GLY A 566 3.75 -8.11 -15.26
CA GLY A 566 4.66 -8.01 -16.40
C GLY A 566 6.02 -7.36 -16.08
N GLY A 567 6.31 -7.14 -14.80
CA GLY A 567 7.59 -6.63 -14.31
C GLY A 567 8.68 -7.69 -14.21
N PRO A 568 9.91 -7.28 -13.85
CA PRO A 568 11.01 -8.19 -13.58
C PRO A 568 10.69 -9.09 -12.38
N LEU A 569 11.33 -10.26 -12.34
CA LEU A 569 11.36 -11.07 -11.13
C LEU A 569 12.42 -10.48 -10.19
N TYR A 570 12.01 -9.50 -9.39
CA TYR A 570 12.89 -8.85 -8.42
C TYR A 570 13.41 -9.84 -7.38
N ASP A 571 14.70 -9.74 -7.07
CA ASP A 571 15.28 -10.26 -5.83
C ASP A 571 15.21 -9.16 -4.75
N TRP A 572 15.38 -9.52 -3.47
CA TRP A 572 15.25 -8.57 -2.36
C TRP A 572 16.27 -8.75 -1.25
N ARG A 573 16.53 -7.66 -0.50
CA ARG A 573 17.35 -7.66 0.72
C ARG A 573 16.68 -6.80 1.78
N GLU A 574 16.71 -7.30 3.01
CA GLU A 574 16.17 -6.67 4.21
C GLU A 574 16.95 -7.18 5.43
N ILE A 575 16.72 -6.59 6.60
CA ILE A 575 17.23 -7.08 7.88
C ILE A 575 16.07 -7.12 8.87
N ASP A 576 15.76 -8.30 9.42
CA ASP A 576 14.76 -8.43 10.46
C ASP A 576 15.03 -7.43 11.61
N PRO A 577 14.02 -6.67 12.05
CA PRO A 577 14.12 -5.78 13.20
C PRO A 577 14.27 -6.54 14.51
N VAL A 578 14.64 -5.82 15.58
CA VAL A 578 14.48 -6.35 16.93
C VAL A 578 13.03 -6.10 17.35
N ASN A 579 12.36 -7.16 17.81
CA ASN A 579 10.93 -7.10 18.13
C ASN A 579 10.61 -5.97 19.12
N ASP A 580 9.68 -5.10 18.73
CA ASP A 580 9.20 -3.90 19.43
C ASP A 580 10.27 -2.83 19.73
N GLU A 581 11.45 -2.90 19.10
CA GLU A 581 12.50 -1.86 19.24
C GLU A 581 12.69 -1.02 17.97
N ASP A 582 12.20 -1.49 16.83
CA ASP A 582 12.12 -0.73 15.59
C ASP A 582 10.68 -0.18 15.50
N GLY A 583 10.51 1.14 15.62
CA GLY A 583 9.18 1.74 15.74
C GLY A 583 8.29 1.59 14.50
N GLY A 584 7.21 2.39 14.45
CA GLY A 584 6.14 2.21 13.47
C GLY A 584 4.89 1.61 14.12
N GLN A 585 4.07 0.89 13.35
CA GLN A 585 2.86 0.28 13.88
C GLN A 585 3.22 -0.78 14.95
N PRO A 586 2.69 -0.67 16.19
CA PRO A 586 2.95 -1.64 17.25
C PRO A 586 2.68 -3.09 16.80
N GLY A 587 3.61 -3.99 17.11
CA GLY A 587 3.54 -5.41 16.74
C GLY A 587 3.84 -5.76 15.28
N GLY A 588 3.94 -4.77 14.37
CA GLY A 588 4.21 -5.02 12.94
C GLY A 588 5.66 -4.82 12.49
N ASN A 589 6.51 -4.34 13.41
CA ASN A 589 7.94 -4.11 13.25
C ASN A 589 8.33 -3.60 11.85
N ILE A 590 7.81 -2.44 11.48
CA ILE A 590 7.97 -1.89 10.14
C ILE A 590 9.46 -1.75 9.78
N ARG A 591 9.84 -2.09 8.56
CA ARG A 591 11.20 -1.86 8.06
C ARG A 591 11.25 -1.36 6.62
N VAL A 592 12.49 -1.02 6.24
CA VAL A 592 12.91 -0.76 4.88
C VAL A 592 13.38 -2.06 4.22
N ALA A 593 13.10 -2.24 2.93
CA ALA A 593 13.63 -3.33 2.11
C ALA A 593 14.12 -2.82 0.76
N PHE A 594 15.03 -3.56 0.11
CA PHE A 594 15.37 -3.34 -1.29
C PHE A 594 14.73 -4.41 -2.16
N LEU A 595 14.10 -4.01 -3.26
CA LEU A 595 13.85 -4.85 -4.44
C LEU A 595 14.85 -4.47 -5.53
N PHE A 596 15.36 -5.42 -6.31
CA PHE A 596 16.27 -5.11 -7.41
C PHE A 596 16.23 -6.14 -8.53
N ASP A 597 16.37 -5.69 -9.79
CA ASP A 597 16.31 -6.56 -10.97
C ASP A 597 17.67 -7.25 -11.15
N PRO A 598 17.78 -8.57 -10.84
CA PRO A 598 19.05 -9.27 -10.89
C PRO A 598 19.59 -9.42 -12.33
N THR A 599 18.78 -9.13 -13.35
CA THR A 599 19.23 -9.13 -14.76
C THR A 599 19.95 -7.85 -15.15
N ARG A 600 19.83 -6.79 -14.34
CA ARG A 600 20.36 -5.45 -14.60
C ARG A 600 21.45 -5.04 -13.61
N VAL A 601 21.27 -5.41 -12.35
CA VAL A 601 22.09 -4.99 -11.21
C VAL A 601 22.36 -6.19 -10.31
N SER A 602 23.58 -6.29 -9.78
CA SER A 602 23.93 -7.28 -8.76
C SER A 602 24.02 -6.65 -7.39
N PHE A 603 23.47 -7.30 -6.37
CA PHE A 603 23.70 -6.95 -4.98
C PHE A 603 25.01 -7.58 -4.46
N VAL A 604 25.82 -6.82 -3.73
CA VAL A 604 27.07 -7.31 -3.13
C VAL A 604 26.82 -7.70 -1.68
N ASP A 605 26.63 -8.99 -1.43
CA ASP A 605 26.45 -9.52 -0.07
C ASP A 605 27.80 -9.55 0.69
N ARG A 606 27.86 -8.93 1.87
CA ARG A 606 29.05 -8.87 2.74
C ARG A 606 28.70 -9.17 4.19
N GLY A 607 29.69 -9.71 4.92
CA GLY A 607 29.54 -10.13 6.31
C GLY A 607 29.32 -11.63 6.46
N GLY A 608 29.79 -12.20 7.56
CA GLY A 608 29.54 -13.61 7.87
C GLY A 608 28.07 -13.86 8.19
N SER A 609 27.55 -15.04 7.85
CA SER A 609 26.15 -15.43 8.15
C SER A 609 25.84 -15.55 9.64
N SER A 610 26.85 -15.50 10.50
CA SER A 610 26.72 -15.53 11.96
C SER A 610 26.65 -14.14 12.61
N VAL A 611 26.76 -13.06 11.84
CA VAL A 611 26.65 -11.70 12.37
C VAL A 611 25.18 -11.36 12.54
N ASP A 612 24.78 -10.97 13.74
CA ASP A 612 23.48 -10.38 14.00
C ASP A 612 23.43 -8.95 13.44
N ARG A 613 22.77 -8.80 12.29
CA ARG A 613 22.69 -7.52 11.57
C ARG A 613 21.64 -6.56 12.13
N SER A 614 20.75 -7.04 13.00
CA SER A 614 19.73 -6.20 13.65
C SER A 614 20.38 -5.23 14.65
N THR A 615 21.44 -5.67 15.33
CA THR A 615 22.16 -4.92 16.37
C THR A 615 23.59 -4.54 16.00
N THR A 616 24.15 -5.05 14.89
CA THR A 616 25.50 -4.72 14.43
C THR A 616 25.48 -3.74 13.26
N GLY A 617 26.05 -2.56 13.46
CA GLY A 617 26.18 -1.55 12.40
C GLY A 617 27.19 -1.92 11.32
N THR A 618 26.91 -1.51 10.08
CA THR A 618 27.87 -1.55 8.99
C THR A 618 28.84 -0.37 9.09
N ALA A 619 30.09 -0.60 8.69
CA ALA A 619 31.14 0.40 8.62
C ALA A 619 31.70 0.45 7.21
N VAL A 620 32.35 1.57 6.88
CA VAL A 620 33.04 1.74 5.59
C VAL A 620 34.52 1.45 5.75
N GLU A 621 35.02 0.48 4.99
CA GLU A 621 36.44 0.19 4.84
C GLU A 621 36.96 0.70 3.50
N LYS A 622 38.24 1.06 3.46
CA LYS A 622 38.92 1.43 2.21
C LYS A 622 39.76 0.27 1.70
N VAL A 623 39.26 -0.45 0.70
CA VAL A 623 39.92 -1.61 0.10
C VAL A 623 40.39 -1.23 -1.30
N LYS A 624 41.71 -1.33 -1.54
CA LYS A 624 42.32 -0.97 -2.84
C LYS A 624 41.97 0.43 -3.37
N GLY A 625 41.66 1.36 -2.47
CA GLY A 625 41.31 2.73 -2.83
C GLY A 625 39.81 3.00 -2.96
N GLU A 626 38.97 1.96 -2.91
CA GLU A 626 37.52 2.03 -3.07
C GLU A 626 36.81 1.78 -1.71
N PRO A 627 35.67 2.43 -1.46
CA PRO A 627 34.84 2.12 -0.30
C PRO A 627 34.24 0.71 -0.43
N GLN A 628 34.20 -0.02 0.67
CA GLN A 628 33.46 -1.27 0.81
C GLN A 628 32.73 -1.28 2.15
N LEU A 629 31.53 -1.85 2.18
CA LEU A 629 30.80 -2.05 3.44
C LEU A 629 31.34 -3.25 4.19
N THR A 630 31.38 -3.20 5.53
CA THR A 630 31.67 -4.40 6.34
C THR A 630 30.50 -5.39 6.31
N LEU A 631 29.26 -4.86 6.26
CA LEU A 631 28.01 -5.61 6.13
C LEU A 631 27.16 -5.02 4.99
N SER A 632 26.66 -5.89 4.11
CA SER A 632 25.75 -5.53 3.01
C SER A 632 24.79 -6.72 2.79
N PRO A 633 23.47 -6.56 2.96
CA PRO A 633 22.83 -5.40 3.58
C PRO A 633 23.36 -5.12 4.99
N GLY A 634 23.35 -3.86 5.43
CA GLY A 634 23.76 -3.46 6.78
C GLY A 634 22.94 -2.28 7.31
N ARG A 635 23.00 -2.02 8.62
CA ARG A 635 22.33 -0.89 9.29
C ARG A 635 23.32 0.23 9.63
N ILE A 636 22.88 1.49 9.61
CA ILE A 636 23.69 2.63 10.08
C ILE A 636 23.48 2.79 11.59
N ASP A 637 24.56 2.60 12.35
CA ASP A 637 24.60 2.70 13.83
C ASP A 637 23.31 2.27 14.55
N PRO A 638 22.90 0.99 14.44
CA PRO A 638 21.60 0.52 14.95
C PRO A 638 21.44 0.61 16.47
N THR A 639 22.50 0.96 17.20
CA THR A 639 22.50 1.12 18.66
C THR A 639 22.41 2.57 19.12
N SER A 640 22.40 3.54 18.19
CA SER A 640 22.27 4.96 18.51
C SER A 640 20.86 5.28 19.05
N ASP A 641 20.79 6.14 20.06
CA ASP A 641 19.54 6.66 20.63
C ASP A 641 18.69 7.40 19.57
N ALA A 642 19.31 7.84 18.46
CA ALA A 642 18.61 8.44 17.33
C ALA A 642 17.50 7.52 16.75
N TRP A 643 17.65 6.20 16.93
CA TRP A 643 16.72 5.20 16.40
C TRP A 643 15.76 4.62 17.44
N GLN A 644 15.72 5.17 18.65
CA GLN A 644 14.78 4.73 19.68
C GLN A 644 13.35 4.81 19.15
N ASP A 645 12.60 3.70 19.24
CA ASP A 645 11.22 3.59 18.75
C ASP A 645 11.05 4.10 17.30
N SER A 646 12.07 3.87 16.46
CA SER A 646 12.09 4.32 15.06
C SER A 646 12.79 3.31 14.15
N ARG A 647 12.55 3.41 12.84
CA ARG A 647 13.09 2.46 11.87
C ARG A 647 14.54 2.79 11.58
N LYS A 648 15.40 1.77 11.57
CA LYS A 648 16.85 1.96 11.31
C LYS A 648 17.13 1.85 9.81
N PRO A 649 18.02 2.67 9.22
CA PRO A 649 18.29 2.66 7.79
C PRO A 649 18.86 1.33 7.28
N LEU A 650 18.51 0.95 6.05
CA LEU A 650 19.08 -0.19 5.34
C LEU A 650 20.10 0.31 4.30
N VAL A 651 21.32 -0.20 4.33
CA VAL A 651 22.38 0.14 3.36
C VAL A 651 22.76 -1.07 2.54
N GLY A 652 22.80 -0.90 1.22
CA GLY A 652 23.23 -1.93 0.27
C GLY A 652 24.34 -1.43 -0.65
N GLU A 653 25.31 -2.30 -0.92
CA GLU A 653 26.30 -2.12 -1.99
C GLU A 653 25.81 -2.85 -3.25
N PHE A 654 25.55 -2.09 -4.31
CA PHE A 654 25.11 -2.61 -5.61
C PHE A 654 26.22 -2.43 -6.64
N SER A 655 26.33 -3.36 -7.59
CA SER A 655 27.17 -3.17 -8.78
C SER A 655 26.31 -3.08 -10.02
N PHE A 656 26.46 -1.98 -10.75
CA PHE A 656 25.82 -1.77 -12.03
C PHE A 656 26.88 -1.45 -13.09
N ARG A 657 26.94 -2.28 -14.13
CA ARG A 657 27.98 -2.18 -15.19
C ARG A 657 29.41 -2.10 -14.62
N GLY A 658 29.65 -2.83 -13.53
CA GLY A 658 30.93 -2.89 -12.81
C GLY A 658 31.24 -1.69 -11.92
N GLN A 659 30.33 -0.72 -11.81
CA GLN A 659 30.47 0.42 -10.89
C GLN A 659 29.70 0.15 -9.61
N ASP A 660 30.34 0.44 -8.48
CA ASP A 660 29.67 0.36 -7.18
C ASP A 660 28.78 1.59 -6.97
N VAL A 661 27.58 1.33 -6.48
CA VAL A 661 26.57 2.31 -6.08
C VAL A 661 26.07 1.90 -4.71
N PHE A 662 26.16 2.81 -3.74
CA PHE A 662 25.63 2.58 -2.40
C PHE A 662 24.23 3.18 -2.34
N VAL A 663 23.24 2.38 -1.93
CA VAL A 663 21.88 2.85 -1.72
C VAL A 663 21.58 2.74 -0.23
N ILE A 664 21.08 3.82 0.36
CA ILE A 664 20.64 3.91 1.75
C ILE A 664 19.14 4.14 1.71
N GLY A 665 18.36 3.15 2.10
CA GLY A 665 16.91 3.27 2.29
C GLY A 665 16.61 3.71 3.73
N ASN A 666 15.71 4.67 3.90
CA ASN A 666 15.42 5.31 5.19
C ASN A 666 13.93 5.36 5.43
N HIS A 667 13.56 5.31 6.71
CA HIS A 667 12.23 5.66 7.15
C HIS A 667 12.35 6.34 8.52
N PHE A 668 12.48 7.67 8.55
CA PHE A 668 12.76 8.42 9.78
C PHE A 668 11.54 8.48 10.71
N ASP A 669 11.76 8.98 11.92
CA ASP A 669 10.70 9.18 12.90
C ASP A 669 9.56 10.05 12.36
N SER A 670 8.33 9.59 12.56
CA SER A 670 7.14 10.25 12.05
C SER A 670 6.91 11.60 12.74
N LYS A 671 6.10 12.45 12.12
CA LYS A 671 5.61 13.68 12.78
C LYS A 671 4.51 13.42 13.83
N LEU A 672 4.17 12.15 14.10
CA LEU A 672 3.19 11.79 15.12
C LEU A 672 3.64 12.29 16.50
N GLY A 673 2.73 12.94 17.22
CA GLY A 673 3.01 13.57 18.51
C GLY A 673 3.41 15.05 18.41
N ASP A 674 3.70 15.56 17.21
CA ASP A 674 3.77 17.01 16.98
C ASP A 674 2.39 17.64 17.10
N GLN A 675 2.35 18.91 17.52
CA GLN A 675 1.10 19.66 17.63
C GLN A 675 0.62 20.12 16.25
N ASN A 676 -0.70 20.13 16.04
CA ASN A 676 -1.33 20.53 14.78
C ASN A 676 -1.29 22.07 14.57
N ALA A 677 -1.23 22.49 13.30
CA ALA A 677 -1.26 23.91 12.92
C ALA A 677 -2.61 24.58 13.23
N ASP A 678 -3.67 23.78 13.32
CA ASP A 678 -5.05 24.15 13.63
C ASP A 678 -5.32 24.37 15.12
N GLY A 679 -4.32 24.09 15.96
CA GLY A 679 -4.45 24.06 17.40
C GLY A 679 -4.32 25.42 18.08
N ARG A 680 -4.43 25.38 19.41
CA ARG A 680 -4.38 26.55 20.28
C ARG A 680 -2.97 27.07 20.53
N TYR A 681 -1.91 26.29 20.32
CA TYR A 681 -0.53 26.73 20.54
C TYR A 681 0.13 27.18 19.24
N GLN A 682 0.57 28.44 19.19
CA GLN A 682 1.03 29.05 17.94
C GLN A 682 2.42 29.69 18.04
N TYR A 683 3.41 29.29 17.25
CA TYR A 683 3.38 28.11 16.37
C TYR A 683 3.39 26.79 17.14
N PRO A 684 2.89 25.69 16.53
CA PRO A 684 2.81 24.40 17.18
C PRO A 684 4.19 23.84 17.52
N GLU A 685 4.29 23.12 18.65
CA GLU A 685 5.51 22.39 19.01
C GLU A 685 5.74 21.18 18.10
N GLN A 686 6.93 21.09 17.51
CA GLN A 686 7.37 19.99 16.65
C GLN A 686 8.36 19.09 17.40
N SER A 687 7.86 18.36 18.40
CA SER A 687 8.68 17.59 19.34
C SER A 687 9.54 16.51 18.68
N SER A 688 9.03 15.84 17.65
CA SER A 688 9.69 14.78 16.88
C SER A 688 10.87 15.29 16.04
N ALA A 689 10.90 16.59 15.70
CA ALA A 689 11.96 17.18 14.87
C ALA A 689 13.36 17.07 15.50
N ALA A 690 13.44 16.98 16.83
CA ALA A 690 14.70 16.78 17.54
C ALA A 690 15.33 15.42 17.22
N GLN A 691 14.53 14.36 17.18
CA GLN A 691 14.99 13.01 16.87
C GLN A 691 15.36 12.89 15.38
N ARG A 692 14.52 13.38 14.46
CA ARG A 692 14.83 13.40 13.02
C ARG A 692 16.16 14.09 12.71
N LYS A 693 16.51 15.15 13.43
CA LYS A 693 17.81 15.82 13.29
C LYS A 693 18.99 14.93 13.73
N GLN A 694 18.82 14.11 14.76
CA GLN A 694 19.85 13.14 15.18
C GLN A 694 20.00 12.03 14.13
N GLN A 695 18.88 11.49 13.62
CA GLN A 695 18.85 10.50 12.54
C GLN A 695 19.54 11.04 11.27
N ALA A 696 19.25 12.29 10.89
CA ALA A 696 19.92 12.99 9.80
C ALA A 696 21.43 13.10 10.01
N THR A 697 21.90 13.25 11.26
CA THR A 697 23.32 13.31 11.59
C THR A 697 24.00 11.96 11.38
N GLU A 698 23.38 10.87 11.83
CA GLU A 698 23.90 9.50 11.65
C GLU A 698 24.09 9.16 10.16
N VAL A 699 23.07 9.46 9.34
CA VAL A 699 23.14 9.22 7.88
C VAL A 699 24.16 10.14 7.22
N HIS A 700 24.21 11.43 7.61
CA HIS A 700 25.21 12.37 7.10
C HIS A 700 26.65 11.87 7.34
N ASP A 701 26.94 11.47 8.58
CA ASP A 701 28.29 11.04 8.99
C ASP A 701 28.67 9.72 8.30
N PHE A 702 27.71 8.82 8.12
CA PHE A 702 27.91 7.61 7.34
C PHE A 702 28.28 7.93 5.88
N VAL A 703 27.52 8.80 5.19
CA VAL A 703 27.83 9.23 3.82
C VAL A 703 29.20 9.93 3.76
N ALA A 704 29.51 10.78 4.75
CA ALA A 704 30.82 11.42 4.85
C ALA A 704 31.96 10.40 4.98
N SER A 705 31.73 9.27 5.67
CA SER A 705 32.70 8.17 5.77
C SER A 705 32.94 7.46 4.42
N VAL A 706 31.89 7.26 3.61
CA VAL A 706 31.99 6.74 2.24
C VAL A 706 32.82 7.71 1.38
N LEU A 707 32.51 9.00 1.43
CA LEU A 707 33.22 10.04 0.66
C LEU A 707 34.66 10.26 1.12
N LYS A 708 34.98 9.94 2.38
CA LYS A 708 36.35 9.94 2.91
C LYS A 708 37.18 8.80 2.30
N ALA A 709 36.56 7.64 2.05
CA ALA A 709 37.22 6.53 1.34
C ALA A 709 37.40 6.86 -0.15
N ASP A 710 36.34 7.32 -0.84
CA ASP A 710 36.39 7.84 -2.21
C ASP A 710 35.46 9.05 -2.39
N LYS A 711 36.06 10.20 -2.74
CA LYS A 711 35.32 11.46 -2.98
C LYS A 711 34.37 11.41 -4.18
N LYS A 712 34.50 10.40 -5.04
CA LYS A 712 33.65 10.17 -6.22
C LYS A 712 32.67 9.02 -6.03
N ALA A 713 32.57 8.45 -4.82
CA ALA A 713 31.61 7.40 -4.53
C ALA A 713 30.19 7.86 -4.86
N LYS A 714 29.43 6.96 -5.50
CA LYS A 714 28.01 7.19 -5.84
C LYS A 714 27.18 6.68 -4.68
N VAL A 715 26.57 7.59 -3.94
CA VAL A 715 25.65 7.25 -2.84
C VAL A 715 24.31 7.89 -3.16
N ILE A 716 23.25 7.09 -3.02
CA ILE A 716 21.86 7.49 -3.11
C ILE A 716 21.25 7.26 -1.72
N VAL A 717 20.74 8.32 -1.11
CA VAL A 717 19.93 8.28 0.10
C VAL A 717 18.49 8.43 -0.34
N ALA A 718 17.66 7.42 -0.13
CA ALA A 718 16.28 7.40 -0.58
C ALA A 718 15.35 7.00 0.58
N GLY A 719 14.13 7.49 0.56
CA GLY A 719 13.09 7.07 1.49
C GLY A 719 12.28 8.19 2.10
N ASP A 720 11.33 7.78 2.95
CA ASP A 720 10.54 8.68 3.77
C ASP A 720 11.39 9.23 4.93
N LEU A 721 11.77 10.51 4.84
CA LEU A 721 12.52 11.18 5.88
C LEU A 721 11.61 11.92 6.87
N ASN A 722 10.28 11.85 6.68
CA ASN A 722 9.25 12.46 7.52
C ASN A 722 9.51 13.94 7.81
N ASP A 723 10.13 14.66 6.87
CA ASP A 723 10.45 16.07 7.08
C ASP A 723 10.63 16.83 5.77
N TYR A 724 10.51 18.15 5.84
CA TYR A 724 10.46 19.00 4.65
C TYR A 724 11.86 19.29 4.09
N GLN A 725 11.93 19.57 2.79
CA GLN A 725 13.17 19.95 2.07
C GLN A 725 13.88 21.19 2.64
N PHE A 726 13.18 22.04 3.39
CA PHE A 726 13.72 23.21 4.06
C PHE A 726 13.98 23.02 5.57
N SER A 727 13.66 21.84 6.12
CA SER A 727 13.71 21.58 7.56
C SER A 727 15.14 21.59 8.12
N PRO A 728 15.31 21.78 9.44
CA PRO A 728 16.61 21.62 10.10
C PRO A 728 17.24 20.23 9.93
N ALA A 729 16.43 19.17 9.81
CA ALA A 729 16.92 17.81 9.59
C ALA A 729 17.57 17.70 8.20
N LEU A 730 16.90 18.16 7.14
CA LEU A 730 17.44 18.14 5.77
C LEU A 730 18.67 19.05 5.62
N GLN A 731 18.71 20.20 6.31
CA GLN A 731 19.90 21.05 6.36
C GLN A 731 21.09 20.35 7.03
N THR A 732 20.81 19.49 8.02
CA THR A 732 21.82 18.66 8.70
C THR A 732 22.28 17.53 7.79
N LEU A 733 21.36 16.75 7.22
CA LEU A 733 21.64 15.63 6.33
C LEU A 733 22.48 16.05 5.13
N THR A 734 22.11 17.16 4.48
CA THR A 734 22.85 17.67 3.33
C THR A 734 24.21 18.25 3.69
N GLY A 735 24.40 18.72 4.92
CA GLY A 735 25.54 19.53 5.36
C GLY A 735 25.42 21.01 4.97
N ALA A 736 24.26 21.45 4.46
CA ALA A 736 24.01 22.83 4.04
C ALA A 736 24.24 23.84 5.16
N ALA A 737 23.87 23.51 6.40
CA ALA A 737 24.08 24.37 7.58
C ALA A 737 25.56 24.71 7.83
N THR A 738 26.49 23.87 7.36
CA THR A 738 27.94 24.08 7.50
C THR A 738 28.58 24.80 6.29
N GLY A 739 27.80 25.06 5.24
CA GLY A 739 28.26 25.65 3.98
C GLY A 739 29.06 24.70 3.08
N LYS A 740 29.08 23.40 3.38
CA LYS A 740 29.79 22.37 2.61
C LYS A 740 28.89 21.17 2.31
N PRO A 741 27.87 21.33 1.45
CA PRO A 741 26.95 20.25 1.17
C PRO A 741 27.66 19.05 0.53
N ILE A 742 27.41 17.84 1.04
CA ILE A 742 27.92 16.57 0.52
C ILE A 742 26.83 15.76 -0.21
N LEU A 743 25.57 16.14 -0.02
CA LEU A 743 24.41 15.59 -0.69
C LEU A 743 23.62 16.73 -1.35
N THR A 744 23.01 16.43 -2.49
CA THR A 744 21.99 17.27 -3.13
C THR A 744 20.66 16.58 -2.99
N ASP A 745 19.69 17.25 -2.35
CA ASP A 745 18.30 16.80 -2.30
C ASP A 745 17.63 17.07 -3.65
N LEU A 746 17.26 16.01 -4.38
CA LEU A 746 16.85 16.13 -5.77
C LEU A 746 15.49 16.79 -5.94
N ILE A 747 14.61 16.75 -4.93
CA ILE A 747 13.33 17.44 -5.02
C ILE A 747 13.50 18.96 -5.17
N THR A 748 14.55 19.51 -4.55
CA THR A 748 14.88 20.95 -4.65
C THR A 748 15.34 21.37 -6.05
N THR A 749 15.63 20.41 -6.95
CA THR A 749 15.99 20.68 -8.35
C THR A 749 14.78 20.86 -9.26
N LEU A 750 13.60 20.44 -8.82
CA LEU A 750 12.35 20.67 -9.54
C LEU A 750 11.89 22.14 -9.41
N PRO A 751 11.08 22.64 -10.36
CA PRO A 751 10.36 23.90 -10.17
C PRO A 751 9.59 23.88 -8.84
N LYS A 752 9.60 25.02 -8.11
CA LYS A 752 8.99 25.11 -6.77
C LYS A 752 7.55 24.57 -6.71
N ASN A 753 6.76 24.80 -7.76
CA ASN A 753 5.37 24.37 -7.82
C ASN A 753 5.18 22.85 -8.05
N GLN A 754 6.27 22.08 -8.13
CA GLN A 754 6.31 20.62 -8.31
C GLN A 754 6.93 19.89 -7.11
N GLN A 755 7.31 20.61 -6.04
CA GLN A 755 8.03 20.03 -4.90
C GLN A 755 7.05 19.52 -3.84
N TYR A 756 6.49 18.33 -4.05
CA TYR A 756 5.68 17.60 -3.08
C TYR A 756 5.66 16.10 -3.43
N THR A 757 5.47 15.26 -2.41
CA THR A 757 5.29 13.80 -2.51
C THR A 757 4.10 13.31 -1.69
N TYR A 758 3.50 14.19 -0.91
CA TYR A 758 2.46 13.89 0.07
C TYR A 758 1.39 14.99 0.06
N VAL A 759 0.15 14.65 0.42
CA VAL A 759 -0.95 15.61 0.59
C VAL A 759 -1.61 15.36 1.94
N TYR A 760 -1.35 16.24 2.90
CA TYR A 760 -1.84 16.13 4.27
C TYR A 760 -2.71 17.33 4.60
N ASP A 761 -3.90 17.10 5.17
CA ASP A 761 -4.85 18.16 5.52
C ASP A 761 -4.97 19.23 4.42
N GLY A 762 -5.13 18.81 3.16
CA GLY A 762 -5.25 19.73 2.00
C GLY A 762 -3.98 20.48 1.59
N ILE A 763 -2.81 20.11 2.11
CA ILE A 763 -1.52 20.73 1.83
C ILE A 763 -0.62 19.74 1.10
N SER A 764 -0.15 20.12 -0.08
CA SER A 764 0.89 19.41 -0.81
C SER A 764 2.27 19.69 -0.17
N GLU A 765 2.90 18.64 0.35
CA GLU A 765 4.16 18.72 1.11
C GLU A 765 5.15 17.62 0.72
N VAL A 766 6.38 17.73 1.24
CA VAL A 766 7.48 16.79 0.96
C VAL A 766 7.79 16.03 2.23
N LEU A 767 7.74 14.70 2.17
CA LEU A 767 8.23 13.81 3.23
C LEU A 767 9.25 12.81 2.69
N ASP A 768 9.05 12.37 1.46
CA ASP A 768 9.93 11.43 0.77
C ASP A 768 11.04 12.18 0.04
N HIS A 769 12.27 11.66 0.10
CA HIS A 769 13.41 12.26 -0.58
C HIS A 769 14.25 11.25 -1.36
N ILE A 770 14.89 11.75 -2.42
CA ILE A 770 16.09 11.13 -2.98
C ILE A 770 17.22 12.17 -2.96
N LEU A 771 18.27 11.91 -2.20
CA LEU A 771 19.49 12.71 -2.15
C LEU A 771 20.67 11.96 -2.74
N VAL A 772 21.56 12.69 -3.42
CA VAL A 772 22.72 12.08 -4.09
C VAL A 772 24.03 12.79 -3.80
N THR A 773 25.12 12.03 -3.77
CA THR A 773 26.47 12.61 -3.70
C THR A 773 26.89 13.23 -5.04
N PRO A 774 27.85 14.16 -5.05
CA PRO A 774 28.41 14.70 -6.29
C PRO A 774 28.98 13.64 -7.27
N GLY A 775 29.34 12.45 -6.77
CA GLY A 775 29.83 11.33 -7.57
C GLY A 775 28.79 10.78 -8.56
N VAL A 776 27.50 11.00 -8.31
CA VAL A 776 26.39 10.60 -9.19
C VAL A 776 26.35 11.44 -10.47
N GLY A 777 26.86 12.67 -10.45
CA GLY A 777 26.89 13.56 -11.61
C GLY A 777 25.57 14.28 -11.84
N LYS A 778 24.95 14.09 -13.01
CA LYS A 778 23.69 14.75 -13.40
C LYS A 778 22.60 13.69 -13.54
N PRO A 779 21.85 13.39 -12.47
CA PRO A 779 20.75 12.46 -12.54
C PRO A 779 19.54 13.06 -13.28
N ASP A 780 18.71 12.20 -13.86
CA ASP A 780 17.32 12.52 -14.22
C ASP A 780 16.43 12.14 -13.03
N TYR A 781 15.60 13.04 -12.52
CA TYR A 781 14.77 12.83 -11.32
C TYR A 781 13.33 13.26 -11.55
N GLN A 782 12.39 12.52 -10.96
CA GLN A 782 10.96 12.82 -11.03
C GLN A 782 10.19 12.27 -9.81
N VAL A 783 9.11 12.98 -9.46
CA VAL A 783 8.05 12.47 -8.57
C VAL A 783 6.97 11.84 -9.45
N VAL A 784 6.50 10.66 -9.09
CA VAL A 784 5.55 9.87 -9.86
C VAL A 784 4.20 9.91 -9.15
N HIS A 785 3.44 10.98 -9.36
CA HIS A 785 2.14 11.19 -8.70
C HIS A 785 1.09 10.16 -9.12
N VAL A 786 0.80 9.22 -8.23
CA VAL A 786 -0.15 8.11 -8.46
C VAL A 786 -1.06 7.86 -7.26
N ASN A 787 -0.78 8.51 -6.14
CA ASN A 787 -1.32 8.21 -4.83
C ASN A 787 -1.88 9.47 -4.17
N SER A 788 -1.02 10.35 -3.65
CA SER A 788 -1.37 11.40 -2.68
C SER A 788 -2.51 12.33 -3.13
N GLU A 789 -2.66 12.54 -4.44
CA GLU A 789 -3.66 13.44 -5.01
C GLU A 789 -5.06 12.81 -5.17
N PHE A 790 -5.17 11.48 -5.11
CA PHE A 790 -6.34 10.73 -5.54
C PHE A 790 -7.19 10.23 -4.37
N ALA A 791 -8.51 10.17 -4.53
CA ALA A 791 -9.40 9.61 -3.50
C ALA A 791 -9.26 8.09 -3.33
N ASN A 792 -8.84 7.40 -4.39
CA ASN A 792 -8.68 5.95 -4.39
C ASN A 792 -7.23 5.55 -4.14
N GLN A 793 -6.59 6.03 -3.08
CA GLN A 793 -5.19 5.71 -2.76
C GLN A 793 -4.92 4.20 -2.57
N VAL A 794 -3.66 3.80 -2.77
CA VAL A 794 -3.13 2.48 -2.35
C VAL A 794 -1.96 2.62 -1.37
N SER A 795 -1.34 3.80 -1.39
CA SER A 795 -0.54 4.42 -0.37
C SER A 795 -0.92 5.90 -0.39
N ASP A 796 -0.66 6.61 0.69
CA ASP A 796 -0.76 8.06 0.87
C ASP A 796 0.48 8.82 0.33
N HIS A 797 1.58 8.12 0.05
CA HIS A 797 2.81 8.68 -0.51
C HIS A 797 2.93 8.48 -2.03
N ASP A 798 3.44 9.48 -2.74
CA ASP A 798 3.87 9.33 -4.13
C ASP A 798 5.31 8.82 -4.22
N PRO A 799 5.58 7.77 -5.01
CA PRO A 799 6.93 7.29 -5.21
C PRO A 799 7.77 8.28 -6.03
N GLN A 800 9.09 8.18 -5.85
CA GLN A 800 10.08 8.95 -6.60
C GLN A 800 11.01 8.03 -7.37
N GLU A 801 11.58 8.53 -8.46
CA GLU A 801 12.59 7.79 -9.23
C GLU A 801 13.74 8.71 -9.65
N VAL A 802 14.95 8.17 -9.55
CA VAL A 802 16.16 8.77 -10.11
C VAL A 802 16.83 7.81 -11.09
N ALA A 803 17.17 8.30 -12.28
CA ALA A 803 18.00 7.59 -13.24
C ALA A 803 19.40 8.20 -13.28
N ILE A 804 20.42 7.39 -13.02
CA ILE A 804 21.81 7.82 -12.95
C ILE A 804 22.64 7.19 -14.07
N THR A 805 23.49 7.96 -14.73
CA THR A 805 24.42 7.40 -15.73
C THR A 805 25.65 6.84 -15.01
N ALA A 806 25.65 5.53 -14.77
CA ALA A 806 26.82 4.83 -14.27
C ALA A 806 27.68 4.37 -15.46
N GLY A 807 28.69 5.17 -15.81
CA GLY A 807 29.63 4.82 -16.89
C GLY A 807 30.24 3.42 -16.70
N ALA A 808 30.41 2.63 -17.76
CA ALA A 808 30.91 1.27 -17.64
C ALA A 808 32.35 1.23 -17.10
N LYS A 809 32.59 0.48 -16.02
CA LYS A 809 33.95 0.01 -15.69
C LYS A 809 34.25 -1.13 -16.68
N PRO A 810 35.42 -1.18 -17.35
CA PRO A 810 35.82 -2.38 -18.09
C PRO A 810 35.69 -3.60 -17.18
N TRP A 811 35.02 -4.65 -17.65
CA TRP A 811 34.78 -5.82 -16.81
C TRP A 811 36.11 -6.56 -16.60
N THR A 812 36.55 -6.65 -15.35
CA THR A 812 37.70 -7.47 -14.95
C THR A 812 37.36 -8.20 -13.66
N PRO A 813 37.30 -9.54 -13.64
CA PRO A 813 37.17 -10.29 -12.40
C PRO A 813 38.26 -9.90 -11.40
N ALA A 814 37.88 -9.77 -10.13
CA ALA A 814 38.79 -9.34 -9.08
C ALA A 814 39.99 -10.31 -8.98
N GLY A 815 41.21 -9.81 -9.20
CA GLY A 815 42.43 -10.63 -9.24
C GLY A 815 42.94 -10.98 -10.64
N HIS A 816 42.18 -10.68 -11.69
CA HIS A 816 42.46 -11.08 -13.07
C HIS A 816 42.67 -9.88 -14.01
N ALA A 817 43.02 -8.69 -13.48
CA ALA A 817 43.21 -7.47 -14.28
C ALA A 817 44.30 -7.57 -15.36
N ASN A 818 45.27 -8.48 -15.19
CA ASN A 818 46.32 -8.75 -16.17
C ASN A 818 45.93 -9.85 -17.19
N GLN A 819 44.68 -10.32 -17.16
CA GLN A 819 44.21 -11.42 -18.01
C GLN A 819 43.10 -11.03 -19.00
N VAL A 820 42.92 -9.73 -19.21
CA VAL A 820 41.87 -9.17 -20.08
C VAL A 820 42.10 -9.55 -21.53
N CYS A 821 41.02 -9.97 -22.19
CA CYS A 821 40.95 -10.34 -23.60
C CYS A 821 39.99 -9.47 -24.40
N GLY A 822 39.45 -8.39 -23.84
CA GLY A 822 38.41 -7.60 -24.49
C GLY A 822 37.59 -6.80 -23.48
N PRO A 823 36.45 -6.21 -23.90
CA PRO A 823 35.61 -5.40 -23.02
C PRO A 823 34.95 -6.21 -21.90
N ASP A 824 34.66 -7.50 -22.16
CA ASP A 824 33.84 -8.35 -21.29
C ASP A 824 34.40 -9.78 -21.17
N ALA A 825 35.69 -10.04 -21.42
CA ALA A 825 36.29 -11.38 -21.31
C ALA A 825 37.72 -11.38 -20.71
N ILE A 826 38.05 -12.46 -20.00
CA ILE A 826 39.41 -12.77 -19.51
C ILE A 826 39.84 -14.17 -19.97
N ALA A 827 41.14 -14.37 -20.19
CA ALA A 827 41.70 -15.70 -20.40
C ALA A 827 42.05 -16.36 -19.06
N VAL A 828 41.39 -17.48 -18.78
CA VAL A 828 41.52 -18.24 -17.53
C VAL A 828 42.70 -19.18 -17.61
N GLY A 829 42.86 -19.87 -18.75
CA GLY A 829 43.90 -20.87 -18.97
C GLY A 829 43.87 -21.41 -20.40
N TYR A 830 44.91 -22.14 -20.77
CA TYR A 830 44.93 -22.92 -22.01
C TYR A 830 45.56 -24.29 -21.74
N SER A 831 45.31 -25.24 -22.64
CA SER A 831 45.93 -26.56 -22.61
C SER A 831 46.28 -27.03 -24.03
N ASP A 832 47.52 -27.48 -24.19
CA ASP A 832 48.01 -28.14 -25.39
C ASP A 832 48.13 -29.67 -25.18
N ALA A 833 47.45 -30.21 -24.14
CA ALA A 833 47.59 -31.62 -23.76
C ALA A 833 47.08 -32.62 -24.82
N LEU A 834 46.28 -32.13 -25.78
CA LEU A 834 45.79 -32.92 -26.90
C LEU A 834 46.69 -32.82 -28.13
N ASP A 835 47.64 -31.89 -28.17
CA ASP A 835 48.50 -31.65 -29.34
C ASP A 835 49.25 -32.91 -29.76
N LYS A 836 48.91 -33.41 -30.95
CA LYS A 836 49.48 -34.64 -31.54
C LYS A 836 49.35 -35.86 -30.62
N ALA A 837 48.34 -35.88 -29.76
CA ALA A 837 48.03 -37.01 -28.92
C ALA A 837 47.66 -38.23 -29.78
N THR A 838 47.98 -39.43 -29.30
CA THR A 838 47.55 -40.68 -29.94
C THR A 838 46.78 -41.53 -28.95
N TYR A 839 45.71 -42.18 -29.41
CA TYR A 839 44.91 -43.11 -28.63
C TYR A 839 44.68 -44.39 -29.41
N ASN A 840 45.12 -45.52 -28.85
CA ASN A 840 45.06 -46.83 -29.51
C ASN A 840 45.64 -46.82 -30.95
N GLY A 841 46.70 -46.03 -31.18
CA GLY A 841 47.37 -45.92 -32.47
C GLY A 841 46.69 -45.00 -33.49
N THR A 842 45.62 -44.30 -33.11
CA THR A 842 44.99 -43.24 -33.92
C THR A 842 45.47 -41.89 -33.41
N GLU A 843 46.03 -41.05 -34.29
CA GLU A 843 46.38 -39.66 -33.98
C GLU A 843 45.11 -38.81 -33.84
N LEU A 844 45.13 -37.90 -32.87
CA LEU A 844 44.12 -36.87 -32.69
C LEU A 844 44.63 -35.58 -33.34
N GLY A 845 43.77 -34.99 -34.17
CA GLY A 845 43.97 -33.75 -34.92
C GLY A 845 42.68 -33.44 -35.68
N GLY A 846 42.62 -32.32 -36.40
CA GLY A 846 41.46 -32.00 -37.23
C GLY A 846 40.21 -31.56 -36.46
N LEU A 847 40.34 -30.99 -35.26
CA LEU A 847 39.22 -30.80 -34.33
C LEU A 847 38.42 -29.51 -34.61
N SER A 848 37.46 -29.56 -35.52
CA SER A 848 36.67 -28.39 -35.98
C SER A 848 35.34 -28.18 -35.24
N SER A 849 35.19 -28.69 -34.02
CA SER A 849 34.03 -28.39 -33.17
C SER A 849 34.22 -28.75 -31.69
N LEU A 850 33.37 -28.21 -30.82
CA LEU A 850 33.30 -28.59 -29.41
C LEU A 850 31.86 -28.57 -28.89
N ALA A 851 31.41 -29.65 -28.26
CA ALA A 851 30.09 -29.68 -27.63
C ALA A 851 30.07 -30.46 -26.33
N ARG A 852 29.21 -30.03 -25.41
CA ARG A 852 28.92 -30.78 -24.19
C ARG A 852 28.05 -31.98 -24.51
N ASP A 853 28.43 -33.15 -24.04
CA ASP A 853 27.55 -34.33 -24.06
C ASP A 853 26.80 -34.45 -22.72
N PRO A 854 25.52 -34.05 -22.64
CA PRO A 854 24.75 -34.06 -21.39
C PRO A 854 24.52 -35.46 -20.83
N LYS A 855 24.63 -36.52 -21.63
CA LYS A 855 24.40 -37.90 -21.16
C LYS A 855 25.62 -38.51 -20.48
N SER A 856 26.82 -38.22 -20.98
CA SER A 856 28.05 -38.70 -20.36
C SER A 856 28.61 -37.70 -19.34
N GLY A 857 28.20 -36.44 -19.42
CA GLY A 857 28.78 -35.33 -18.65
C GLY A 857 30.13 -34.87 -19.19
N GLY A 858 30.68 -35.52 -20.22
CA GLY A 858 31.93 -35.16 -20.89
C GLY A 858 31.73 -34.24 -22.08
N TRP A 859 32.75 -34.17 -22.93
CA TRP A 859 32.83 -33.29 -24.08
C TRP A 859 33.11 -34.08 -25.35
N VAL A 860 32.72 -33.53 -26.49
CA VAL A 860 32.89 -34.17 -27.79
C VAL A 860 33.35 -33.16 -28.83
N SER A 861 34.10 -33.64 -29.81
CA SER A 861 34.62 -32.85 -30.93
C SER A 861 34.65 -33.72 -32.18
N ALA A 862 34.20 -33.19 -33.32
CA ALA A 862 34.25 -33.90 -34.60
C ALA A 862 35.60 -33.68 -35.28
N VAL A 863 36.03 -34.67 -36.07
CA VAL A 863 37.18 -34.55 -36.95
C VAL A 863 36.71 -34.05 -38.33
N ASP A 864 37.40 -33.04 -38.83
CA ASP A 864 37.34 -32.49 -40.19
C ASP A 864 37.74 -33.50 -41.29
N ASN A 865 37.91 -33.03 -42.52
CA ASN A 865 38.26 -33.85 -43.68
C ASN A 865 39.73 -34.32 -43.78
N HIS A 866 40.17 -35.24 -42.92
CA HIS A 866 41.53 -35.78 -43.07
C HIS A 866 41.66 -36.97 -44.05
N ALA A 867 42.01 -36.68 -45.31
CA ALA A 867 42.35 -37.67 -46.33
C ALA A 867 41.33 -38.82 -46.43
N SER A 868 41.78 -40.09 -46.35
CA SER A 868 40.88 -41.26 -46.35
C SER A 868 40.55 -41.77 -44.94
N ASP A 869 40.87 -41.01 -43.90
CA ASP A 869 40.62 -41.43 -42.53
C ASP A 869 39.12 -41.46 -42.24
N PRO A 870 38.63 -42.40 -41.41
CA PRO A 870 37.22 -42.44 -41.08
C PRO A 870 36.79 -41.20 -40.31
N ALA A 871 35.67 -40.61 -40.71
CA ALA A 871 35.01 -39.51 -40.01
C ALA A 871 34.63 -39.96 -38.58
N ARG A 872 34.98 -39.16 -37.57
CA ARG A 872 34.90 -39.57 -36.16
C ARG A 872 34.47 -38.43 -35.24
N ILE A 873 33.91 -38.82 -34.09
CA ILE A 873 33.73 -37.96 -32.92
C ILE A 873 34.65 -38.45 -31.79
N TRP A 874 35.50 -37.57 -31.29
CA TRP A 874 36.32 -37.79 -30.10
C TRP A 874 35.54 -37.51 -28.81
N PHE A 875 35.88 -38.21 -27.74
CA PHE A 875 35.29 -38.01 -26.41
C PHE A 875 36.34 -37.50 -25.44
N LEU A 876 36.14 -36.29 -24.96
CA LEU A 876 37.09 -35.53 -24.15
C LEU A 876 36.58 -35.38 -22.71
N SER A 877 37.52 -35.26 -21.78
CA SER A 877 37.24 -34.87 -20.39
C SER A 877 37.01 -33.36 -20.29
N ASP A 878 37.19 -32.80 -19.10
CA ASP A 878 37.05 -31.37 -18.85
C ASP A 878 37.96 -30.50 -19.77
N PRO A 879 37.46 -29.41 -20.40
CA PRO A 879 38.24 -28.58 -21.31
C PRO A 879 39.41 -27.84 -20.68
N SER A 880 39.41 -27.61 -19.36
CA SER A 880 40.57 -27.00 -18.68
C SER A 880 41.73 -27.99 -18.52
N HIS A 881 41.42 -29.30 -18.46
CA HIS A 881 42.37 -30.39 -18.35
C HIS A 881 41.97 -31.56 -19.27
N PRO A 882 42.06 -31.35 -20.60
CA PRO A 882 41.49 -32.28 -21.56
C PRO A 882 42.32 -33.56 -21.68
N THR A 883 41.61 -34.69 -21.73
CA THR A 883 42.13 -36.03 -21.98
C THR A 883 41.14 -36.82 -22.82
N ILE A 884 41.63 -37.79 -23.59
CA ILE A 884 40.78 -38.72 -24.34
C ILE A 884 40.18 -39.74 -23.37
N THR A 885 38.85 -39.81 -23.32
CA THR A 885 38.14 -40.62 -22.30
C THR A 885 37.79 -42.02 -22.77
N ARG A 886 37.70 -42.25 -24.09
CA ARG A 886 37.38 -43.54 -24.71
C ARG A 886 37.68 -43.54 -26.21
N ASP A 887 37.51 -44.70 -26.84
CA ASP A 887 37.64 -44.85 -28.30
C ASP A 887 36.72 -43.87 -29.06
N PRO A 888 37.21 -43.25 -30.15
CA PRO A 888 36.41 -42.34 -30.96
C PRO A 888 35.28 -43.08 -31.69
N LEU A 889 34.16 -42.40 -31.85
CA LEU A 889 32.97 -42.93 -32.54
C LEU A 889 33.10 -42.70 -34.04
N VAL A 890 33.22 -43.77 -34.84
CA VAL A 890 33.21 -43.68 -36.31
C VAL A 890 31.80 -43.40 -36.81
N LEU A 891 31.64 -42.34 -37.60
CA LEU A 891 30.39 -41.96 -38.26
C LEU A 891 30.16 -42.82 -39.50
N LYS A 892 28.94 -43.33 -39.64
CA LYS A 892 28.55 -44.31 -40.65
C LYS A 892 27.25 -43.91 -41.32
N ARG A 893 27.14 -44.25 -42.60
CA ARG A 893 25.91 -44.19 -43.37
C ARG A 893 24.86 -45.15 -42.78
N ALA A 894 23.61 -44.99 -43.21
CA ALA A 894 22.50 -45.83 -42.75
C ALA A 894 22.70 -47.34 -43.05
N ASP A 895 23.52 -47.69 -44.05
CA ASP A 895 23.88 -49.07 -44.39
C ASP A 895 25.07 -49.62 -43.58
N GLY A 896 25.64 -48.82 -42.66
CA GLY A 896 26.76 -49.17 -41.81
C GLY A 896 28.14 -48.92 -42.41
N THR A 897 28.24 -48.43 -43.65
CA THR A 897 29.53 -48.05 -44.25
C THR A 897 30.07 -46.76 -43.62
N PRO A 898 31.38 -46.67 -43.28
CA PRO A 898 31.95 -45.45 -42.71
C PRO A 898 31.96 -44.29 -43.70
N TYR A 899 31.72 -43.08 -43.17
CA TYR A 899 32.15 -41.85 -43.79
C TYR A 899 33.67 -41.68 -43.64
N ASN A 900 34.30 -40.91 -44.53
CA ASN A 900 35.73 -40.56 -44.48
C ASN A 900 35.97 -39.12 -44.98
N GLY A 901 37.20 -38.62 -44.84
CA GLY A 901 37.57 -37.26 -45.24
C GLY A 901 37.43 -36.91 -46.73
N VAL A 902 37.01 -37.85 -47.60
CA VAL A 902 36.68 -37.56 -49.01
C VAL A 902 35.18 -37.30 -49.22
N ASP A 903 34.34 -37.79 -48.30
CA ASP A 903 32.88 -37.78 -48.46
C ASP A 903 32.10 -37.28 -47.24
N SER A 904 32.82 -36.73 -46.26
CA SER A 904 32.30 -36.00 -45.10
C SER A 904 33.40 -35.08 -44.58
N ASP A 905 33.07 -33.80 -44.56
CA ASP A 905 33.92 -32.74 -44.06
C ASP A 905 33.28 -32.12 -42.84
N ASN A 906 33.54 -32.65 -41.65
CA ASN A 906 32.73 -32.34 -40.48
C ASN A 906 33.25 -31.11 -39.76
N GLU A 907 32.39 -30.11 -39.64
CA GLU A 907 32.71 -28.87 -38.94
C GLU A 907 31.98 -28.88 -37.59
N GLY A 908 30.88 -28.16 -37.50
CA GLY A 908 30.08 -28.00 -36.29
C GLY A 908 29.44 -29.28 -35.74
N LEU A 909 29.34 -29.31 -34.40
CA LEU A 909 28.80 -30.43 -33.65
C LEU A 909 27.87 -29.94 -32.54
N ALA A 910 26.70 -30.56 -32.43
CA ALA A 910 25.79 -30.38 -31.30
C ALA A 910 25.29 -31.74 -30.76
N VAL A 911 24.95 -31.80 -29.47
CA VAL A 911 24.40 -33.03 -28.85
C VAL A 911 22.94 -32.80 -28.46
N LEU A 912 22.03 -33.58 -29.04
CA LEU A 912 20.60 -33.51 -28.75
C LEU A 912 20.29 -34.01 -27.33
N PRO A 913 19.16 -33.61 -26.72
CA PRO A 913 18.76 -34.09 -25.37
C PRO A 913 18.62 -35.62 -25.27
N ASN A 914 18.24 -36.27 -26.37
CA ASN A 914 18.16 -37.74 -26.42
C ASN A 914 19.56 -38.41 -26.47
N GLY A 915 20.60 -37.61 -26.69
CA GLY A 915 22.00 -38.00 -26.77
C GLY A 915 22.52 -38.26 -28.18
N ASP A 916 21.73 -38.06 -29.23
CA ASP A 916 22.18 -38.17 -30.61
C ASP A 916 23.07 -36.97 -31.00
N PHE A 917 23.98 -37.18 -31.96
CA PHE A 917 24.93 -36.17 -32.43
C PHE A 917 24.41 -35.52 -33.71
N VAL A 918 24.43 -34.19 -33.77
CA VAL A 918 24.15 -33.43 -34.99
C VAL A 918 25.46 -32.88 -35.50
N VAL A 919 25.77 -33.12 -36.77
CA VAL A 919 27.06 -32.76 -37.38
C VAL A 919 26.78 -32.03 -38.69
N SER A 920 27.32 -30.83 -38.86
CA SER A 920 27.34 -30.11 -40.13
C SER A 920 28.50 -30.61 -41.01
N SER A 921 28.36 -30.44 -42.31
CA SER A 921 29.45 -30.74 -43.24
C SER A 921 29.55 -29.76 -44.39
N GLU A 922 30.78 -29.45 -44.78
CA GLU A 922 31.09 -28.27 -45.59
C GLU A 922 31.17 -28.53 -47.11
N THR A 923 31.96 -29.49 -47.57
CA THR A 923 32.14 -29.73 -49.01
C THR A 923 30.90 -30.29 -49.69
N GLU A 924 30.10 -31.08 -48.96
CA GLU A 924 28.72 -31.40 -49.29
C GLU A 924 27.75 -30.84 -48.23
N PRO A 925 27.31 -29.56 -48.40
CA PRO A 925 26.54 -28.82 -47.39
C PRO A 925 25.38 -29.64 -46.83
N SER A 926 25.53 -30.12 -45.61
CA SER A 926 24.56 -31.01 -45.00
C SER A 926 24.58 -30.92 -43.48
N ILE A 927 23.48 -31.31 -42.85
CA ILE A 927 23.37 -31.40 -41.39
C ILE A 927 22.78 -32.78 -41.08
N ARG A 928 23.58 -33.65 -40.48
CA ARG A 928 23.27 -35.08 -40.29
C ARG A 928 23.09 -35.38 -38.81
N ILE A 929 22.14 -36.25 -38.49
CA ILE A 929 21.89 -36.72 -37.12
C ILE A 929 22.37 -38.17 -37.01
N PHE A 930 23.32 -38.43 -36.13
CA PHE A 930 23.90 -39.74 -35.85
C PHE A 930 23.47 -40.27 -34.49
N GLY A 931 23.21 -41.58 -34.43
CA GLY A 931 23.02 -42.28 -33.17
C GLY A 931 24.31 -42.39 -32.37
N ARG A 932 24.19 -42.83 -31.11
CA ARG A 932 25.36 -43.14 -30.26
C ARG A 932 26.17 -44.36 -30.72
N ASP A 933 25.65 -45.12 -31.68
CA ASP A 933 26.32 -46.19 -32.41
C ASP A 933 27.08 -45.68 -33.65
N GLY A 934 27.00 -44.38 -33.94
CA GLY A 934 27.65 -43.72 -35.08
C GLY A 934 26.86 -43.86 -36.38
N ILE A 935 25.68 -44.48 -36.38
CA ILE A 935 24.88 -44.68 -37.59
C ILE A 935 24.01 -43.45 -37.83
N GLN A 936 24.02 -42.93 -39.05
CA GLN A 936 23.15 -41.82 -39.45
C GLN A 936 21.68 -42.23 -39.38
N LYS A 937 20.89 -41.47 -38.63
CA LYS A 937 19.44 -41.66 -38.43
C LYS A 937 18.60 -40.74 -39.29
N ALA A 938 19.05 -39.51 -39.52
CA ALA A 938 18.31 -38.48 -40.23
C ALA A 938 19.25 -37.39 -40.78
N SER A 939 18.68 -36.45 -41.53
CA SER A 939 19.33 -35.21 -41.96
C SER A 939 18.33 -34.05 -41.88
N LEU A 940 18.80 -32.85 -41.57
CA LEU A 940 17.99 -31.64 -41.64
C LEU A 940 17.97 -31.10 -43.08
N PRO A 941 16.84 -30.53 -43.52
CA PRO A 941 16.74 -29.98 -44.88
C PRO A 941 17.58 -28.71 -45.05
N VAL A 942 18.56 -28.75 -45.94
CA VAL A 942 19.36 -27.59 -46.36
C VAL A 942 18.78 -27.05 -47.69
N PRO A 943 18.40 -25.77 -47.79
CA PRO A 943 17.84 -25.24 -49.03
C PRO A 943 18.87 -25.24 -50.18
N ASP A 944 18.44 -25.50 -51.42
CA ASP A 944 19.30 -25.63 -52.60
C ASP A 944 20.27 -24.46 -52.83
N ARG A 945 19.92 -23.25 -52.37
CA ARG A 945 20.79 -22.06 -52.48
C ARG A 945 22.09 -22.16 -51.68
N PHE A 946 22.11 -23.00 -50.64
CA PHE A 946 23.28 -23.23 -49.80
C PHE A 946 24.19 -24.33 -50.37
N ALA A 947 23.82 -24.95 -51.49
CA ALA A 947 24.71 -25.87 -52.19
C ALA A 947 25.93 -25.11 -52.77
N VAL A 948 27.05 -25.80 -52.90
CA VAL A 948 28.27 -25.26 -53.53
C VAL A 948 27.95 -24.84 -54.97
N THR A 949 28.46 -23.67 -55.36
CA THR A 949 28.24 -23.10 -56.69
C THR A 949 28.60 -24.11 -57.79
N GLY A 950 27.65 -24.38 -58.69
CA GLY A 950 27.83 -25.34 -59.79
C GLY A 950 27.42 -26.78 -59.49
N THR A 951 27.09 -27.13 -58.25
CA THR A 951 26.58 -28.48 -57.88
C THR A 951 25.07 -28.60 -58.06
N THR A 952 24.33 -27.51 -57.88
CA THR A 952 22.89 -27.40 -58.16
C THR A 952 22.61 -26.15 -58.98
N ALA A 953 21.40 -26.03 -59.56
CA ALA A 953 21.01 -24.86 -60.34
C ALA A 953 20.89 -23.56 -59.50
N LEU A 954 20.72 -23.68 -58.18
CA LEU A 954 20.54 -22.57 -57.27
C LEU A 954 21.73 -22.34 -56.33
N GLY A 955 22.73 -23.22 -56.33
CA GLY A 955 23.86 -23.18 -55.40
C GLY A 955 24.65 -21.87 -55.48
N GLN A 956 24.83 -21.23 -54.33
CA GLN A 956 25.52 -19.94 -54.17
C GLN A 956 26.69 -20.01 -53.20
N ALA A 957 26.88 -21.13 -52.50
CA ALA A 957 27.94 -21.25 -51.51
C ALA A 957 29.30 -21.40 -52.17
N THR A 958 30.34 -20.92 -51.50
CA THR A 958 31.73 -21.10 -51.90
C THR A 958 32.19 -22.46 -51.37
N SER A 959 32.87 -23.25 -52.19
CA SER A 959 33.43 -24.53 -51.72
C SER A 959 34.39 -24.26 -50.57
N ASN A 960 34.32 -25.08 -49.52
CA ASN A 960 35.12 -24.89 -48.30
C ASN A 960 34.90 -23.50 -47.63
N ALA A 961 33.66 -23.02 -47.72
CA ALA A 961 33.12 -21.89 -46.95
C ALA A 961 31.59 -21.99 -46.81
N THR A 962 31.11 -23.14 -46.32
CA THR A 962 29.68 -23.48 -46.21
C THR A 962 29.18 -23.64 -44.77
N LEU A 963 28.49 -24.72 -44.42
CA LEU A 963 27.93 -24.98 -43.09
C LEU A 963 29.03 -25.38 -42.13
N GLU A 964 29.50 -24.41 -41.35
CA GLU A 964 30.55 -24.59 -40.36
C GLU A 964 29.89 -24.69 -38.99
N GLY A 965 29.57 -23.55 -38.37
CA GLY A 965 29.04 -23.53 -37.01
C GLY A 965 27.67 -24.19 -36.80
N LEU A 966 27.49 -24.84 -35.65
CA LEU A 966 26.29 -25.58 -35.27
C LEU A 966 26.08 -25.56 -33.75
N THR A 967 24.89 -25.15 -33.31
CA THR A 967 24.54 -25.22 -31.90
C THR A 967 23.10 -25.65 -31.65
N ILE A 968 22.82 -26.07 -30.42
CA ILE A 968 21.47 -26.36 -29.92
C ILE A 968 21.20 -25.54 -28.66
N THR A 969 20.01 -24.95 -28.58
CA THR A 969 19.60 -24.18 -27.41
C THR A 969 19.49 -25.06 -26.16
N PRO A 970 19.70 -24.51 -24.94
CA PRO A 970 19.64 -25.29 -23.70
C PRO A 970 18.32 -26.05 -23.48
N ASN A 971 17.19 -25.52 -23.96
CA ASN A 971 15.89 -26.21 -23.91
C ASN A 971 15.80 -27.43 -24.86
N GLY A 972 16.80 -27.65 -25.72
CA GLY A 972 16.88 -28.78 -26.64
C GLY A 972 15.96 -28.72 -27.85
N LYS A 973 15.35 -27.57 -28.16
CA LYS A 973 14.27 -27.45 -29.17
C LYS A 973 14.62 -26.64 -30.41
N THR A 974 15.73 -25.93 -30.40
CA THR A 974 16.17 -25.08 -31.51
C THR A 974 17.60 -25.41 -31.88
N ILE A 975 17.84 -25.74 -33.15
CA ILE A 975 19.18 -25.87 -33.72
C ILE A 975 19.44 -24.64 -34.58
N VAL A 976 20.64 -24.08 -34.48
CA VAL A 976 21.10 -23.00 -35.35
C VAL A 976 22.35 -23.51 -36.06
N ALA A 977 22.37 -23.40 -37.39
CA ALA A 977 23.55 -23.68 -38.20
C ALA A 977 24.01 -22.38 -38.88
N ALA A 978 25.30 -22.09 -38.84
CA ALA A 978 25.91 -20.90 -39.41
C ALA A 978 26.62 -21.23 -40.74
N MET A 979 26.62 -20.24 -41.63
CA MET A 979 27.47 -20.29 -42.82
C MET A 979 28.80 -19.61 -42.52
N GLU A 980 29.92 -20.29 -42.78
CA GLU A 980 31.28 -19.74 -42.67
C GLU A 980 31.39 -18.46 -43.49
N GLY A 981 31.05 -18.57 -44.78
CA GLY A 981 31.16 -17.52 -45.78
C GLY A 981 29.80 -17.00 -46.25
N ALA A 982 29.79 -15.77 -46.76
CA ALA A 982 28.62 -15.24 -47.43
C ALA A 982 28.32 -16.03 -48.71
N LEU A 983 27.03 -16.25 -48.98
CA LEU A 983 26.60 -16.76 -50.28
C LEU A 983 26.95 -15.73 -51.36
N SER A 984 27.35 -16.19 -52.54
CA SER A 984 27.68 -15.31 -53.68
C SER A 984 26.56 -14.32 -54.05
N GLY A 985 25.29 -14.67 -53.79
CA GLY A 985 24.13 -13.79 -53.98
C GLY A 985 23.95 -12.72 -52.91
N ASP A 986 24.63 -12.85 -51.76
CA ASP A 986 24.60 -11.92 -50.62
C ASP A 986 25.86 -11.06 -50.54
N VAL A 987 26.82 -11.21 -51.46
CA VAL A 987 28.00 -10.34 -51.60
C VAL A 987 27.63 -9.08 -52.38
N SER A 988 28.08 -7.90 -51.91
CA SER A 988 27.83 -6.63 -52.59
C SER A 988 28.62 -6.48 -53.89
N SER A 989 28.23 -5.52 -54.75
CA SER A 989 28.97 -5.21 -55.98
C SER A 989 30.40 -4.74 -55.73
N ASP A 990 30.68 -4.18 -54.56
CA ASP A 990 32.00 -3.68 -54.15
C ASP A 990 32.81 -4.75 -53.41
N GLY A 991 32.28 -5.98 -53.32
CA GLY A 991 32.94 -7.12 -52.69
C GLY A 991 32.73 -7.24 -51.18
N ASP A 992 31.78 -6.50 -50.59
CA ASP A 992 31.41 -6.67 -49.19
C ASP A 992 30.70 -8.03 -48.99
N ALA A 993 31.38 -8.93 -48.28
CA ALA A 993 30.92 -10.28 -47.98
C ALA A 993 30.58 -10.46 -46.49
N THR A 994 30.20 -9.39 -45.78
CA THR A 994 29.90 -9.45 -44.35
C THR A 994 28.54 -10.05 -44.00
N ALA A 995 27.65 -10.31 -44.95
CA ALA A 995 26.29 -10.78 -44.68
C ALA A 995 26.20 -12.31 -44.75
N HIS A 996 26.05 -12.97 -43.59
CA HIS A 996 25.96 -14.41 -43.43
C HIS A 996 24.55 -14.83 -43.06
N ARG A 997 24.18 -16.06 -43.45
CA ARG A 997 22.89 -16.65 -43.13
C ARG A 997 23.02 -17.71 -42.06
N LEU A 998 22.22 -17.58 -41.01
CA LEU A 998 22.00 -18.61 -40.00
C LEU A 998 20.69 -19.35 -40.31
N LEU A 999 20.72 -20.68 -40.32
CA LEU A 999 19.57 -21.55 -40.52
C LEU A 999 19.02 -22.00 -39.17
N VAL A 1000 17.78 -21.61 -38.86
CA VAL A 1000 17.15 -21.90 -37.57
C VAL A 1000 16.13 -23.03 -37.74
N TYR A 1001 16.38 -24.16 -37.09
CA TYR A 1001 15.50 -25.33 -37.09
C TYR A 1001 14.78 -25.45 -35.75
N THR A 1002 13.51 -25.83 -35.79
CA THR A 1002 12.72 -26.09 -34.58
C THR A 1002 12.13 -27.49 -34.61
N GLN A 1003 12.06 -28.11 -33.44
CA GLN A 1003 11.43 -29.40 -33.26
C GLN A 1003 9.93 -29.27 -32.99
N ASP A 1004 9.11 -30.05 -33.69
CA ASP A 1004 7.68 -30.14 -33.42
C ASP A 1004 7.36 -31.02 -32.21
N ARG A 1005 6.07 -31.10 -31.83
CA ARG A 1005 5.60 -31.92 -30.71
C ARG A 1005 5.83 -33.44 -30.88
N HIS A 1006 6.13 -33.90 -32.08
CA HIS A 1006 6.39 -35.30 -32.42
C HIS A 1006 7.90 -35.59 -32.54
N GLY A 1007 8.76 -34.61 -32.29
CA GLY A 1007 10.20 -34.76 -32.35
C GLY A 1007 10.81 -34.54 -33.74
N ALA A 1008 10.03 -34.11 -34.73
CA ALA A 1008 10.50 -33.87 -36.09
C ALA A 1008 11.09 -32.47 -36.24
N TRP A 1009 12.25 -32.36 -36.88
CA TRP A 1009 12.94 -31.10 -37.13
C TRP A 1009 12.56 -30.51 -38.48
N SER A 1010 12.33 -29.20 -38.51
CA SER A 1010 12.06 -28.46 -39.76
C SER A 1010 12.75 -27.10 -39.73
N LEU A 1011 13.16 -26.62 -40.90
CA LEU A 1011 13.72 -25.28 -41.05
C LEU A 1011 12.61 -24.27 -40.80
N LYS A 1012 12.79 -23.43 -39.78
CA LYS A 1012 11.79 -22.46 -39.34
C LYS A 1012 11.98 -21.11 -40.02
N LYS A 1013 13.22 -20.62 -40.07
CA LYS A 1013 13.58 -19.32 -40.67
C LYS A 1013 15.07 -19.26 -40.98
N GLN A 1014 15.46 -18.28 -41.79
CA GLN A 1014 16.84 -17.84 -41.96
C GLN A 1014 17.01 -16.51 -41.24
N VAL A 1015 18.16 -16.29 -40.63
CA VAL A 1015 18.50 -15.05 -39.91
C VAL A 1015 19.78 -14.46 -40.50
N GLU A 1016 19.79 -13.15 -40.70
CA GLU A 1016 21.00 -12.44 -41.13
C GLU A 1016 21.90 -12.17 -39.92
N TYR A 1017 23.17 -12.57 -40.03
CA TYR A 1017 24.26 -12.17 -39.15
C TYR A 1017 25.28 -11.38 -39.96
N ARG A 1018 25.85 -10.32 -39.38
CA ARG A 1018 26.91 -9.54 -40.04
C ARG A 1018 28.24 -9.65 -39.32
N THR A 1019 29.26 -10.18 -39.99
CA THR A 1019 30.64 -10.25 -39.49
C THR A 1019 31.33 -8.88 -39.54
N GLU A 1020 32.45 -8.72 -38.84
CA GLU A 1020 33.36 -7.62 -39.16
C GLU A 1020 33.96 -7.81 -40.56
N PRO A 1021 34.32 -6.72 -41.28
CA PRO A 1021 34.92 -6.83 -42.60
C PRO A 1021 36.15 -7.75 -42.62
N GLY A 1022 36.10 -8.78 -43.46
CA GLY A 1022 37.20 -9.74 -43.65
C GLY A 1022 37.20 -10.93 -42.70
N MET A 1023 36.20 -11.06 -41.81
CA MET A 1023 36.05 -12.20 -40.91
C MET A 1023 35.05 -13.24 -41.44
N ARG A 1024 35.32 -14.51 -41.15
CA ARG A 1024 34.46 -15.69 -41.36
C ARG A 1024 33.78 -16.11 -40.05
N ILE A 1025 32.86 -17.08 -40.09
CA ILE A 1025 32.19 -17.62 -38.89
C ILE A 1025 32.59 -19.08 -38.65
N PRO A 1026 33.67 -19.34 -37.87
CA PRO A 1026 34.07 -20.70 -37.56
C PRO A 1026 32.98 -21.51 -36.87
N GLU A 1027 32.50 -21.01 -35.73
CA GLU A 1027 31.59 -21.77 -34.89
C GLU A 1027 30.69 -20.86 -34.05
N ILE A 1028 29.57 -21.40 -33.58
CA ILE A 1028 28.60 -20.73 -32.75
C ILE A 1028 28.22 -21.59 -31.55
N THR A 1029 27.89 -20.97 -30.43
CA THR A 1029 27.41 -21.73 -29.26
C THR A 1029 26.30 -21.00 -28.51
N ALA A 1030 25.22 -21.72 -28.16
CA ALA A 1030 24.11 -21.15 -27.42
C ALA A 1030 24.47 -20.99 -25.93
N TYR A 1031 24.25 -19.78 -25.40
CA TYR A 1031 24.35 -19.50 -23.96
C TYR A 1031 22.99 -19.16 -23.33
N GLY A 1032 21.92 -19.23 -24.12
CA GLY A 1032 20.53 -19.07 -23.72
C GLY A 1032 19.58 -19.63 -24.78
N ASN A 1033 18.27 -19.59 -24.54
CA ASN A 1033 17.29 -20.11 -25.50
C ASN A 1033 17.08 -19.20 -26.73
N ASP A 1034 17.48 -17.94 -26.62
CA ASP A 1034 17.38 -16.91 -27.66
C ASP A 1034 18.72 -16.16 -27.85
N LYS A 1035 19.80 -16.70 -27.29
CA LYS A 1035 21.12 -16.07 -27.24
C LYS A 1035 22.26 -17.04 -27.61
N PHE A 1036 23.25 -16.56 -28.32
CA PHE A 1036 24.41 -17.35 -28.75
C PHE A 1036 25.68 -16.48 -28.87
N VAL A 1037 26.84 -17.10 -28.69
CA VAL A 1037 28.13 -16.51 -29.02
C VAL A 1037 28.51 -16.95 -30.43
N VAL A 1038 29.03 -16.02 -31.22
CA VAL A 1038 29.58 -16.26 -32.55
C VAL A 1038 31.08 -16.06 -32.49
N GLU A 1039 31.83 -17.07 -32.91
CA GLU A 1039 33.24 -16.94 -33.20
C GLU A 1039 33.38 -16.28 -34.58
N GLU A 1040 34.20 -15.24 -34.66
CA GLU A 1040 34.62 -14.63 -35.90
C GLU A 1040 36.13 -14.80 -36.04
N ALA A 1041 36.59 -15.35 -37.16
CA ALA A 1041 38.01 -15.53 -37.42
C ALA A 1041 38.48 -14.95 -38.77
N ALA A 1042 39.76 -14.62 -38.83
CA ALA A 1042 40.45 -14.29 -40.08
C ALA A 1042 41.90 -14.77 -40.01
N TRP A 1043 42.50 -15.04 -41.17
CA TRP A 1043 43.90 -15.44 -41.28
C TRP A 1043 44.66 -14.60 -42.31
N SER A 1044 45.92 -14.29 -42.02
CA SER A 1044 46.85 -13.79 -43.02
C SER A 1044 48.26 -14.31 -42.78
N ALA A 1045 48.99 -14.60 -43.86
CA ALA A 1045 50.36 -15.12 -43.78
C ALA A 1045 51.35 -14.22 -43.02
N ALA A 1046 51.06 -12.92 -42.86
CA ALA A 1046 51.94 -11.96 -42.20
C ALA A 1046 51.70 -11.86 -40.68
N ILE A 1047 50.47 -12.12 -40.22
CA ILE A 1047 50.02 -11.82 -38.85
C ILE A 1047 49.53 -13.09 -38.12
N GLY A 1048 49.18 -14.15 -38.86
CA GLY A 1048 48.56 -15.35 -38.32
C GLY A 1048 47.04 -15.22 -38.25
N ASN A 1049 46.45 -15.92 -37.28
CA ASN A 1049 45.02 -15.90 -36.98
C ASN A 1049 44.63 -14.61 -36.24
N SER A 1050 43.35 -14.27 -36.31
CA SER A 1050 42.67 -13.30 -35.46
C SER A 1050 41.32 -13.89 -35.11
N VAL A 1051 41.00 -13.93 -33.82
CA VAL A 1051 39.75 -14.51 -33.31
C VAL A 1051 39.04 -13.52 -32.41
N LYS A 1052 37.76 -13.29 -32.66
CA LYS A 1052 36.87 -12.44 -31.86
C LYS A 1052 35.60 -13.19 -31.54
N LEU A 1053 35.09 -13.00 -30.32
CA LEU A 1053 33.83 -13.58 -29.87
C LEU A 1053 32.78 -12.49 -29.73
N TYR A 1054 31.63 -12.68 -30.37
CA TYR A 1054 30.51 -11.75 -30.31
C TYR A 1054 29.31 -12.41 -29.64
N ALA A 1055 28.74 -11.76 -28.63
CA ALA A 1055 27.49 -12.16 -28.02
C ALA A 1055 26.30 -11.63 -28.84
N VAL A 1056 25.33 -12.49 -29.11
CA VAL A 1056 24.13 -12.20 -29.90
C VAL A 1056 22.88 -12.54 -29.10
N LYS A 1057 21.87 -11.67 -29.15
CA LYS A 1057 20.57 -11.85 -28.47
C LYS A 1057 19.39 -11.62 -29.42
N GLY A 1058 18.21 -12.12 -29.03
CA GLY A 1058 16.96 -11.88 -29.75
C GLY A 1058 16.73 -12.81 -30.94
N LEU A 1059 17.25 -14.04 -30.91
CA LEU A 1059 17.04 -15.02 -31.97
C LEU A 1059 15.55 -15.29 -32.24
N THR A 1060 14.73 -15.33 -31.20
CA THR A 1060 13.28 -15.57 -31.29
C THR A 1060 12.60 -14.52 -32.16
N ASP A 1061 12.90 -13.24 -31.90
CA ASP A 1061 12.28 -12.09 -32.57
C ASP A 1061 13.03 -11.64 -33.84
N ALA A 1062 14.18 -12.27 -34.14
CA ALA A 1062 14.96 -11.97 -35.33
C ALA A 1062 14.13 -12.13 -36.62
N HIS A 1063 14.33 -11.19 -37.56
CA HIS A 1063 13.64 -11.18 -38.84
C HIS A 1063 13.95 -12.43 -39.67
N ASP A 1064 12.90 -13.02 -40.26
CA ASP A 1064 13.08 -14.11 -41.22
C ASP A 1064 13.49 -13.57 -42.59
N VAL A 1065 14.74 -13.82 -42.97
CA VAL A 1065 15.32 -13.39 -44.25
C VAL A 1065 15.29 -14.48 -45.32
N SER A 1066 14.52 -15.55 -45.12
CA SER A 1066 14.43 -16.68 -46.08
C SER A 1066 14.03 -16.25 -47.49
N SER A 1067 13.17 -15.23 -47.59
CA SER A 1067 12.69 -14.69 -48.87
C SER A 1067 13.57 -13.58 -49.46
N VAL A 1068 14.59 -13.11 -48.72
CA VAL A 1068 15.49 -12.05 -49.17
C VAL A 1068 16.48 -12.65 -50.16
N ALA A 1069 16.48 -12.15 -51.39
CA ALA A 1069 17.34 -12.65 -52.46
C ALA A 1069 18.82 -12.32 -52.23
N ASN A 1070 19.10 -11.07 -51.85
CA ASN A 1070 20.44 -10.52 -51.62
C ASN A 1070 20.45 -9.70 -50.31
N LEU A 1071 21.20 -10.16 -49.30
CA LEU A 1071 21.34 -9.50 -48.00
C LEU A 1071 22.19 -8.23 -48.05
N ALA A 1072 23.20 -8.14 -48.91
CA ALA A 1072 23.98 -6.91 -49.08
C ALA A 1072 23.12 -5.73 -49.56
N ALA A 1073 22.05 -5.98 -50.33
CA ALA A 1073 21.10 -4.96 -50.77
C ALA A 1073 19.94 -4.71 -49.77
N ALA A 1074 19.83 -5.51 -48.71
CA ALA A 1074 18.78 -5.41 -47.71
C ALA A 1074 19.11 -4.37 -46.62
N SER A 1075 18.10 -3.96 -45.85
CA SER A 1075 18.35 -3.06 -44.72
C SER A 1075 19.15 -3.80 -43.64
N GLY A 1076 20.29 -3.24 -43.23
CA GLY A 1076 21.08 -3.79 -42.12
C GLY A 1076 20.35 -3.86 -40.77
N ARG A 1077 19.13 -3.30 -40.66
CA ARG A 1077 18.25 -3.48 -39.49
C ARG A 1077 17.67 -4.89 -39.39
N LEU A 1078 17.75 -5.69 -40.45
CA LEU A 1078 17.29 -7.08 -40.45
C LEU A 1078 18.27 -8.02 -39.74
N ALA A 1079 19.56 -7.63 -39.66
CA ALA A 1079 20.59 -8.40 -38.98
C ALA A 1079 20.36 -8.42 -37.46
N VAL A 1080 20.71 -9.55 -36.83
CA VAL A 1080 20.74 -9.65 -35.37
C VAL A 1080 21.78 -8.69 -34.78
N LYS A 1081 21.47 -8.13 -33.61
CA LYS A 1081 22.40 -7.26 -32.88
C LYS A 1081 23.46 -8.10 -32.18
N LYS A 1082 24.72 -7.70 -32.34
CA LYS A 1082 25.89 -8.33 -31.70
C LYS A 1082 26.68 -7.33 -30.85
N SER A 1083 27.37 -7.82 -29.83
CA SER A 1083 28.31 -7.06 -29.00
C SER A 1083 29.60 -7.85 -28.80
N LEU A 1084 30.76 -7.21 -28.94
CA LEU A 1084 32.06 -7.85 -28.74
C LEU A 1084 32.20 -8.32 -27.29
N ALA A 1085 32.46 -9.61 -27.08
CA ALA A 1085 32.75 -10.19 -25.78
C ALA A 1085 34.27 -10.33 -25.57
N ALA A 1086 34.97 -10.88 -26.55
CA ALA A 1086 36.42 -11.13 -26.50
C ALA A 1086 37.11 -10.85 -27.85
N ASP A 1087 38.37 -10.42 -27.80
CA ASP A 1087 39.34 -10.32 -28.90
C ASP A 1087 40.62 -11.04 -28.44
N VAL A 1088 40.83 -12.25 -28.95
CA VAL A 1088 41.90 -13.14 -28.48
C VAL A 1088 43.29 -12.58 -28.80
N VAL A 1089 43.40 -11.68 -29.79
CA VAL A 1089 44.65 -10.95 -30.07
C VAL A 1089 45.07 -10.11 -28.86
N GLN A 1090 44.10 -9.57 -28.12
CA GLN A 1090 44.32 -8.68 -26.97
C GLN A 1090 44.52 -9.42 -25.65
N CYS A 1091 44.39 -10.76 -25.62
CA CYS A 1091 44.60 -11.56 -24.42
C CYS A 1091 46.04 -11.44 -23.87
N PRO A 1092 46.26 -11.72 -22.57
CA PRO A 1092 47.60 -12.08 -22.09
C PRO A 1092 48.11 -13.31 -22.84
N THR A 1093 49.43 -13.49 -22.93
CA THR A 1093 49.96 -14.71 -23.58
C THR A 1093 49.78 -15.98 -22.74
N LEU A 1094 49.54 -15.85 -21.42
CA LEU A 1094 49.54 -16.93 -20.43
C LEU A 1094 50.80 -17.83 -20.45
N GLY A 1095 51.88 -17.39 -21.08
CA GLY A 1095 53.08 -18.21 -21.30
C GLY A 1095 52.95 -19.25 -22.42
N ALA A 1096 51.91 -19.15 -23.27
CA ALA A 1096 51.76 -19.98 -24.45
C ALA A 1096 52.88 -19.75 -25.47
N THR A 1097 53.13 -20.79 -26.27
CA THR A 1097 53.98 -20.74 -27.45
C THR A 1097 53.14 -20.97 -28.71
N ALA A 1098 53.57 -20.38 -29.82
CA ALA A 1098 53.02 -20.65 -31.15
C ALA A 1098 54.08 -21.33 -32.03
N LYS A 1099 53.66 -22.33 -32.82
CA LYS A 1099 54.51 -23.03 -33.78
C LYS A 1099 54.65 -22.28 -35.11
N GLU A 1100 53.74 -21.35 -35.38
CA GLU A 1100 53.75 -20.44 -36.52
C GLU A 1100 53.63 -18.98 -36.07
N ALA A 1101 53.71 -18.05 -37.02
CA ALA A 1101 53.58 -16.62 -36.73
C ALA A 1101 52.14 -16.30 -36.30
N GLN A 1102 51.97 -15.84 -35.06
CA GLN A 1102 50.68 -15.46 -34.50
C GLN A 1102 50.80 -14.08 -33.82
N ALA A 1103 49.79 -13.22 -33.98
CA ALA A 1103 49.73 -11.92 -33.32
C ALA A 1103 49.74 -12.04 -31.78
N ASN A 1104 49.21 -13.14 -31.28
CA ASN A 1104 49.23 -13.55 -29.89
C ASN A 1104 49.54 -15.05 -29.84
N PRO A 1105 50.50 -15.52 -29.03
CA PRO A 1105 50.86 -16.94 -29.00
C PRO A 1105 49.77 -17.86 -28.47
N LEU A 1106 48.66 -17.35 -27.93
CA LEU A 1106 47.46 -18.13 -27.62
C LEU A 1106 46.65 -18.53 -28.86
N LEU A 1107 46.75 -17.75 -29.94
CA LEU A 1107 46.01 -18.00 -31.17
C LEU A 1107 46.50 -19.26 -31.88
N ASP A 1108 45.55 -20.00 -32.41
CA ASP A 1108 45.71 -21.06 -33.39
C ASP A 1108 44.44 -21.03 -34.27
N ASN A 1109 44.25 -22.00 -35.17
CA ASN A 1109 43.04 -22.07 -36.00
C ASN A 1109 41.83 -22.57 -35.18
N PHE A 1110 41.28 -21.70 -34.33
CA PHE A 1110 40.10 -22.01 -33.51
C PHE A 1110 38.86 -22.18 -34.40
N GLU A 1111 38.25 -23.36 -34.30
CA GLU A 1111 37.07 -23.75 -35.10
C GLU A 1111 36.01 -24.46 -34.26
N GLY A 1112 36.24 -24.67 -32.96
CA GLY A 1112 35.22 -25.14 -32.04
C GLY A 1112 35.04 -24.19 -30.86
N ILE A 1113 33.79 -23.82 -30.54
CA ILE A 1113 33.44 -23.05 -29.34
C ILE A 1113 32.33 -23.73 -28.53
N ALA A 1114 32.46 -23.72 -27.21
CA ALA A 1114 31.39 -24.19 -26.33
C ALA A 1114 31.29 -23.45 -24.99
N VAL A 1115 30.07 -23.30 -24.48
CA VAL A 1115 29.81 -22.82 -23.11
C VAL A 1115 30.09 -23.91 -22.09
N THR A 1116 31.02 -23.67 -21.16
CA THR A 1116 31.45 -24.64 -20.13
C THR A 1116 30.65 -24.55 -18.83
N GLY A 1117 30.01 -23.40 -18.57
CA GLY A 1117 29.15 -23.17 -17.42
C GLY A 1117 28.97 -21.68 -17.11
N THR A 1118 28.22 -21.39 -16.05
CA THR A 1118 28.13 -20.03 -15.48
C THR A 1118 28.71 -20.08 -14.07
N HIS A 1119 29.56 -19.11 -13.73
CA HIS A 1119 30.41 -19.13 -12.54
C HIS A 1119 30.37 -17.80 -11.80
N GLY A 1120 30.51 -17.89 -10.46
CA GLY A 1120 30.83 -16.77 -9.59
C GLY A 1120 29.72 -15.73 -9.34
N PRO A 1121 29.97 -14.78 -8.43
CA PRO A 1121 29.01 -13.74 -8.02
C PRO A 1121 28.69 -12.69 -9.12
N ASN A 1122 29.50 -12.65 -10.18
CA ASN A 1122 29.32 -11.71 -11.30
C ASN A 1122 28.61 -12.36 -12.52
N HIS A 1123 28.08 -13.58 -12.37
CA HIS A 1123 27.42 -14.34 -13.45
C HIS A 1123 28.29 -14.47 -14.73
N SER A 1124 29.59 -14.71 -14.60
CA SER A 1124 30.45 -14.90 -15.77
C SER A 1124 30.17 -16.25 -16.44
N THR A 1125 30.20 -16.29 -17.76
CA THR A 1125 30.02 -17.50 -18.56
C THR A 1125 31.38 -18.02 -18.99
N GLY A 1126 31.68 -19.26 -18.63
CA GLY A 1126 32.86 -19.96 -19.11
C GLY A 1126 32.69 -20.36 -20.57
N ILE A 1127 33.72 -20.10 -21.39
CA ILE A 1127 33.78 -20.40 -22.82
C ILE A 1127 35.06 -21.18 -23.09
N ALA A 1128 34.98 -22.29 -23.81
CA ALA A 1128 36.13 -23.02 -24.32
C ALA A 1128 36.18 -22.90 -25.85
N LEU A 1129 37.34 -22.53 -26.37
CA LEU A 1129 37.69 -22.61 -27.79
C LEU A 1129 38.62 -23.79 -28.01
N ILE A 1130 38.45 -24.57 -29.07
CA ILE A 1130 39.36 -25.64 -29.49
C ILE A 1130 39.85 -25.38 -30.92
N SER A 1131 41.14 -25.56 -31.14
CA SER A 1131 41.73 -25.38 -32.46
C SER A 1131 41.76 -26.67 -33.26
N ASP A 1132 41.38 -26.51 -34.52
CA ASP A 1132 41.72 -27.43 -35.57
C ASP A 1132 43.19 -27.23 -35.96
N ASP A 1133 43.97 -28.30 -35.91
CA ASP A 1133 45.38 -28.26 -36.25
C ASP A 1133 45.70 -28.76 -37.66
N ASN A 1134 44.67 -29.03 -38.49
CA ASN A 1134 44.76 -29.56 -39.85
C ASN A 1134 45.72 -30.77 -40.00
N PHE A 1135 45.98 -31.52 -38.91
CA PHE A 1135 47.06 -32.51 -38.81
C PHE A 1135 48.46 -31.97 -39.18
N SER A 1136 48.66 -30.65 -39.18
CA SER A 1136 49.89 -29.97 -39.53
C SER A 1136 50.90 -29.99 -38.37
N ALA A 1137 52.18 -30.18 -38.68
CA ALA A 1137 53.25 -30.05 -37.68
C ALA A 1137 53.47 -28.60 -37.21
N SER A 1138 52.91 -27.62 -37.93
CA SER A 1138 53.04 -26.18 -37.67
C SER A 1138 51.88 -25.58 -36.86
N GLN A 1139 50.85 -26.36 -36.57
CA GLN A 1139 49.69 -25.95 -35.76
C GLN A 1139 49.59 -26.81 -34.50
N THR A 1140 48.79 -26.34 -33.54
CA THR A 1140 48.66 -26.95 -32.22
C THR A 1140 47.20 -27.31 -31.98
N THR A 1141 46.91 -28.54 -31.51
CA THR A 1141 45.59 -28.82 -30.93
C THR A 1141 45.53 -28.20 -29.53
N ARG A 1142 44.91 -27.02 -29.41
CA ARG A 1142 44.84 -26.21 -28.20
C ARG A 1142 43.39 -26.04 -27.76
N ILE A 1143 43.16 -26.09 -26.45
CA ILE A 1143 41.95 -25.56 -25.85
C ILE A 1143 42.28 -24.26 -25.10
N LEU A 1144 41.61 -23.17 -25.44
CA LEU A 1144 41.65 -21.90 -24.72
C LEU A 1144 40.37 -21.75 -23.89
N THR A 1145 40.51 -21.50 -22.60
CA THR A 1145 39.38 -21.26 -21.69
C THR A 1145 39.32 -19.78 -21.31
N LEU A 1146 38.14 -19.19 -21.51
CA LEU A 1146 37.82 -17.81 -21.19
C LEU A 1146 36.68 -17.78 -20.18
N ASP A 1147 36.65 -16.73 -19.36
CA ASP A 1147 35.44 -16.31 -18.67
C ASP A 1147 34.98 -15.00 -19.29
N ALA A 1148 33.71 -14.91 -19.66
CA ALA A 1148 33.13 -13.72 -20.28
C ALA A 1148 31.83 -13.29 -19.61
N ARG A 1149 31.61 -11.98 -19.48
CA ARG A 1149 30.29 -11.43 -19.12
C ARG A 1149 29.45 -11.29 -20.39
N LEU A 1150 28.50 -12.20 -20.57
CA LEU A 1150 27.58 -12.18 -21.71
C LEU A 1150 26.26 -11.48 -21.34
N PRO A 1151 25.62 -10.76 -22.28
CA PRO A 1151 24.39 -9.98 -22.07
C PRO A 1151 23.09 -10.79 -22.05
#